data_AF-A0A2P6VMP7-F1
#
_entry.id   AF-A0A2P6VMP7-F1
#
_cell.length_a   1.000
_cell.length_b   1.000
_cell.length_c   1.000
_cell.angle_alpha   90.00
_cell.angle_beta   90.00
_cell.angle_gamma   90.00
#
_symmetry.space_group_name_H-M   'P 1'
#
loop_
_entity.id
_entity.type
_entity.pdbx_description
1 polymer ?
#
loop_
_entity_poly.entity_id
_entity_poly.type
_entity_poly.pdbx_seq_one_letter_code
_entity_poly.pdbx_strand_id
1 'polypeptide(L)'
;MASCAAAVSNAPAARPGATWRRQAGKAVATAASARRRLSVVAQAAATATDRVKVGESGLEVSAVGLGAWSWGDRSRYWQSEINKPENLTAYQAMIESGIDFLDTAEVYGFGYSEEFIGEFMRQTGTKPQICTKFAPLPWRQTPGSLVGACKKSLGRLGVDQVALYIQHWPGFFLNAFSNDAFLEGLAQVHEQGLAQAVGSSNFNADRVRKAAKFLKGRGTCLSSNQVQYSLLYRAPEQNGVLEACRENGVTLVAYSPLCQGLLTGKYSRINRPTGPRAQLFTDARYESVQVLLDCMRAISKESGGKTLGQIAINWTMCKGALPIPGAKRAEQVAEIAGAMGWRLSEGEVAELDRAAAQAPAPAGQPAAPASEADADLVEFLPGFGELRNDTVYAGYLPVNKSPSRELFYTFVERREDAANSPLILWLQGGPGCSSVGIGFLQEMGPFMFDNRRNVSRPVLARNPLSWSNVANVLYLDTPAFTGFSRSSDNVTDRSWGDGNTTTDNMLALRAFYQRFPAMRQRPLFVAGQGYAGHFVPMLAERIVSFNAQNLTQLTNETINLKGIMVGNPWSDPGFDNAGAVAFWYSQGLISRGTFVGLKAECSAKDTVLWMTQGNGGNVTGKCATFRDAALRETASINLYGLNGFRCAMQPGYVPPGLKGVLPLAGDEASLELGVSPVAFQPGRPAGPPNPYYDACVSYRAWEWLNNPEVQEALHAIGPEEDAREFRSCDPSAVTFSLEDMLTSVVPVYRSLINSSVPILIYSGTTDAVMPSVGTRTWVESMQLPVAKRIQAYKDPVGDTVGFWQEYQGLTFATLMDAGHSAPMYKPQRVLVLIKRFTEQWAGGGGGAAPSPTPAPAKPAPAPAAVPAPKP
;
A
#
# COMPACT_ATOMS: atom_id res chain seq x y z
N MET A 1 52.81 -36.54 54.78
CA MET A 1 52.96 -35.42 53.82
C MET A 1 53.69 -35.94 52.60
N ALA A 2 53.19 -35.58 51.41
CA ALA A 2 53.87 -35.59 50.11
C ALA A 2 54.40 -36.91 49.51
N SER A 3 53.92 -37.19 48.29
CA SER A 3 54.68 -37.56 47.08
C SER A 3 55.74 -38.65 47.16
N CYS A 4 55.63 -39.67 46.31
CA CYS A 4 56.64 -39.89 45.27
C CYS A 4 56.25 -40.97 44.25
N ALA A 5 56.82 -40.77 43.06
CA ALA A 5 56.64 -41.50 41.83
C ALA A 5 57.20 -42.93 41.84
N ALA A 6 56.73 -43.71 40.83
CA ALA A 6 57.49 -44.63 39.97
C ALA A 6 58.31 -45.76 40.64
N ALA A 7 58.40 -46.99 40.15
CA ALA A 7 57.93 -47.68 38.95
C ALA A 7 58.23 -49.17 39.21
N VAL A 8 57.44 -50.10 38.65
CA VAL A 8 57.95 -51.43 38.25
C VAL A 8 57.21 -51.88 37.00
N SER A 9 58.00 -52.30 36.02
CA SER A 9 57.63 -52.75 34.69
C SER A 9 57.66 -54.27 34.55
N ASN A 10 56.80 -54.76 33.64
CA ASN A 10 56.98 -55.92 32.74
C ASN A 10 56.85 -57.35 33.32
N ALA A 11 56.27 -58.36 32.64
CA ALA A 11 55.41 -58.55 31.46
C ALA A 11 55.08 -60.10 31.41
N PRO A 12 54.54 -60.75 30.35
CA PRO A 12 53.23 -61.40 30.42
C PRO A 12 53.17 -62.88 29.94
N ALA A 13 51.97 -63.49 29.94
CA ALA A 13 51.63 -64.66 29.11
C ALA A 13 50.14 -64.64 28.69
N ALA A 14 49.82 -65.22 27.53
CA ALA A 14 48.70 -64.88 26.65
C ALA A 14 47.54 -65.92 26.54
N ARG A 15 46.30 -65.40 26.33
CA ARG A 15 45.14 -65.78 25.44
C ARG A 15 44.71 -67.26 25.27
N PRO A 16 43.39 -67.61 25.09
CA PRO A 16 42.57 -67.13 23.94
C PRO A 16 41.02 -67.03 24.10
N GLY A 17 40.34 -66.42 23.11
CA GLY A 17 38.89 -66.59 22.89
C GLY A 17 38.13 -65.43 22.22
N ALA A 18 38.39 -65.13 20.94
CA ALA A 18 37.77 -64.00 20.20
C ALA A 18 36.70 -64.41 19.14
N THR A 19 36.30 -65.68 19.07
CA THR A 19 35.40 -66.17 18.00
C THR A 19 33.92 -66.17 18.37
N TRP A 20 33.56 -66.26 19.66
CA TRP A 20 32.15 -66.30 20.10
C TRP A 20 31.44 -64.94 20.09
N ARG A 21 32.17 -63.82 20.20
CA ARG A 21 31.58 -62.47 20.21
C ARG A 21 31.13 -61.96 18.82
N ARG A 22 31.65 -62.53 17.73
CA ARG A 22 31.29 -62.11 16.35
C ARG A 22 29.98 -62.71 15.84
N GLN A 23 29.60 -63.91 16.28
CA GLN A 23 28.32 -64.52 15.87
C GLN A 23 27.13 -63.94 16.65
N ALA A 24 27.28 -63.68 17.95
CA ALA A 24 26.25 -63.01 18.75
C ALA A 24 25.98 -61.56 18.28
N GLY A 25 27.03 -60.81 17.93
CA GLY A 25 26.89 -59.45 17.40
C GLY A 25 26.21 -59.37 16.02
N LYS A 26 26.40 -60.39 15.17
CA LYS A 26 25.70 -60.48 13.88
C LYS A 26 24.21 -60.81 14.05
N ALA A 27 23.85 -61.69 14.97
CA ALA A 27 22.46 -62.07 15.26
C ALA A 27 21.64 -60.92 15.88
N VAL A 28 22.26 -60.09 16.72
CA VAL A 28 21.62 -58.90 17.31
C VAL A 28 21.44 -57.78 16.27
N ALA A 29 22.39 -57.60 15.35
CA ALA A 29 22.28 -56.63 14.26
C ALA A 29 21.24 -57.02 13.20
N THR A 30 21.11 -58.32 12.87
CA THR A 30 20.06 -58.81 11.97
C THR A 30 18.68 -58.76 12.62
N ALA A 31 18.54 -59.02 13.93
CA ALA A 31 17.29 -58.86 14.65
C ALA A 31 16.84 -57.39 14.76
N ALA A 32 17.77 -56.45 14.95
CA ALA A 32 17.48 -55.01 14.96
C ALA A 32 17.10 -54.48 13.56
N SER A 33 17.78 -54.94 12.51
CA SER A 33 17.44 -54.64 11.11
C SER A 33 16.09 -55.24 10.69
N ALA A 34 15.79 -56.47 11.13
CA ALA A 34 14.50 -57.12 10.89
C ALA A 34 13.36 -56.45 11.67
N ARG A 35 13.57 -56.04 12.93
CA ARG A 35 12.59 -55.23 13.69
C ARG A 35 12.36 -53.86 13.08
N ARG A 36 13.41 -53.19 12.58
CA ARG A 36 13.30 -51.90 11.89
C ARG A 36 12.61 -52.04 10.53
N ARG A 37 12.83 -53.13 9.81
CA ARG A 37 12.08 -53.46 8.58
C ARG A 37 10.62 -53.81 8.89
N LEU A 38 10.33 -54.58 9.93
CA LEU A 38 8.97 -54.91 10.35
C LEU A 38 8.20 -53.67 10.86
N SER A 39 8.86 -52.75 11.57
CA SER A 39 8.23 -51.48 11.98
C SER A 39 7.99 -50.56 10.80
N VAL A 40 8.93 -50.50 9.84
CA VAL A 40 8.74 -49.76 8.57
C VAL A 40 7.63 -50.37 7.73
N VAL A 41 7.50 -51.70 7.65
CA VAL A 41 6.44 -52.38 6.90
C VAL A 41 5.08 -52.22 7.58
N ALA A 42 4.99 -52.31 8.92
CA ALA A 42 3.75 -52.08 9.65
C ALA A 42 3.30 -50.61 9.59
N GLN A 43 4.26 -49.67 9.62
CA GLN A 43 4.01 -48.25 9.45
C GLN A 43 3.59 -47.95 8.00
N ALA A 44 4.28 -48.50 7.00
CA ALA A 44 3.90 -48.41 5.58
C ALA A 44 2.53 -49.01 5.28
N ALA A 45 2.12 -50.08 5.97
CA ALA A 45 0.80 -50.69 5.81
C ALA A 45 -0.32 -49.83 6.42
N ALA A 46 -0.09 -49.20 7.58
CA ALA A 46 -1.04 -48.28 8.22
C ALA A 46 -1.16 -46.93 7.48
N THR A 47 -0.08 -46.47 6.83
CA THR A 47 -0.06 -45.25 6.02
C THR A 47 -0.63 -45.46 4.62
N ALA A 48 -0.49 -46.65 4.03
CA ALA A 48 -1.05 -46.98 2.71
C ALA A 48 -2.59 -46.88 2.64
N THR A 49 -3.28 -47.01 3.78
CA THR A 49 -4.75 -46.87 3.88
C THR A 49 -5.23 -45.45 4.18
N ASP A 50 -4.34 -44.54 4.58
CA ASP A 50 -4.68 -43.16 4.95
C ASP A 50 -4.54 -42.25 3.72
N ARG A 51 -5.58 -42.23 2.88
CA ARG A 51 -5.61 -41.51 1.58
C ARG A 51 -6.76 -40.50 1.53
N VAL A 52 -6.59 -39.48 0.70
CA VAL A 52 -7.57 -38.41 0.49
C VAL A 52 -7.76 -38.12 -1.00
N LYS A 53 -8.99 -37.75 -1.38
CA LYS A 53 -9.28 -37.23 -2.71
C LYS A 53 -8.90 -35.75 -2.83
N VAL A 54 -8.38 -35.36 -3.98
CA VAL A 54 -8.04 -33.97 -4.31
C VAL A 54 -9.18 -33.37 -5.14
N GLY A 55 -10.08 -32.69 -4.45
CA GLY A 55 -11.33 -32.18 -4.97
C GLY A 55 -12.19 -33.26 -5.61
N GLU A 56 -12.92 -32.89 -6.66
CA GLU A 56 -13.81 -33.79 -7.41
C GLU A 56 -13.14 -34.44 -8.65
N SER A 57 -11.82 -34.30 -8.80
CA SER A 57 -11.07 -34.74 -10.01
C SER A 57 -10.87 -36.26 -10.13
N GLY A 58 -11.17 -37.01 -9.07
CA GLY A 58 -10.83 -38.43 -8.97
C GLY A 58 -9.34 -38.71 -8.66
N LEU A 59 -8.49 -37.68 -8.55
CA LEU A 59 -7.13 -37.82 -8.03
C LEU A 59 -7.19 -38.19 -6.55
N GLU A 60 -6.47 -39.26 -6.18
CA GLU A 60 -6.37 -39.74 -4.81
C GLU A 60 -4.90 -39.87 -4.41
N VAL A 61 -4.55 -39.32 -3.25
CA VAL A 61 -3.18 -39.19 -2.76
C VAL A 61 -3.07 -39.60 -1.29
N SER A 62 -1.87 -39.82 -0.78
CA SER A 62 -1.63 -39.98 0.66
C SER A 62 -2.17 -38.77 1.45
N ALA A 63 -2.71 -39.00 2.65
CA ALA A 63 -3.36 -37.96 3.47
C ALA A 63 -2.41 -36.83 3.92
N VAL A 64 -1.10 -37.01 3.70
CA VAL A 64 -0.05 -36.00 3.83
C VAL A 64 0.81 -36.06 2.57
N GLY A 65 1.21 -34.90 2.05
CA GLY A 65 2.21 -34.80 0.99
C GLY A 65 3.53 -34.19 1.46
N LEU A 66 4.43 -33.93 0.52
CA LEU A 66 5.75 -33.37 0.80
C LEU A 66 6.03 -32.12 -0.06
N GLY A 67 6.50 -31.04 0.56
CA GLY A 67 6.95 -29.84 -0.14
C GLY A 67 8.43 -29.89 -0.50
N ALA A 68 8.76 -29.75 -1.79
CA ALA A 68 10.12 -29.87 -2.34
C ALA A 68 10.82 -28.53 -2.58
N TRP A 69 10.34 -27.42 -2.01
CA TRP A 69 10.96 -26.08 -2.22
C TRP A 69 12.44 -26.03 -1.80
N SER A 70 12.82 -26.81 -0.79
CA SER A 70 14.22 -26.92 -0.35
C SER A 70 15.13 -27.73 -1.26
N TRP A 71 14.57 -28.47 -2.24
CA TRP A 71 15.34 -29.32 -3.13
C TRP A 71 15.84 -28.49 -4.32
N GLY A 72 17.16 -28.42 -4.49
CA GLY A 72 17.77 -27.53 -5.47
C GLY A 72 17.66 -26.03 -5.13
N ASP A 73 17.34 -25.68 -3.88
CA ASP A 73 17.23 -24.28 -3.45
C ASP A 73 18.57 -23.52 -3.58
N ARG A 74 18.61 -22.57 -4.52
CA ARG A 74 19.76 -21.68 -4.77
C ARG A 74 19.71 -20.38 -3.99
N SER A 75 18.56 -20.03 -3.39
CA SER A 75 18.39 -18.79 -2.63
C SER A 75 19.06 -18.81 -1.26
N ARG A 76 19.56 -19.98 -0.84
CA ARG A 76 20.11 -20.27 0.49
C ARG A 76 19.11 -20.08 1.64
N TYR A 77 17.81 -19.99 1.32
CA TYR A 77 16.76 -19.79 2.30
C TYR A 77 16.65 -20.99 3.26
N TRP A 78 16.73 -22.22 2.72
CA TRP A 78 16.56 -23.46 3.50
C TRP A 78 17.88 -24.10 3.95
N GLN A 79 18.99 -23.74 3.33
CA GLN A 79 20.31 -24.33 3.56
C GLN A 79 21.44 -23.49 2.98
N SER A 80 22.65 -23.65 3.51
CA SER A 80 23.86 -22.99 2.99
C SER A 80 24.28 -23.51 1.62
N GLU A 81 24.10 -24.83 1.37
CA GLU A 81 24.54 -25.50 0.15
C GLU A 81 23.50 -26.55 -0.30
N ILE A 82 23.44 -26.80 -1.61
CA ILE A 82 22.55 -27.80 -2.20
C ILE A 82 23.10 -29.20 -1.95
N ASN A 83 22.34 -30.03 -1.25
CA ASN A 83 22.71 -31.42 -0.96
C ASN A 83 21.79 -32.42 -1.68
N LYS A 84 22.07 -32.65 -2.96
CA LYS A 84 21.27 -33.56 -3.82
C LYS A 84 21.22 -35.02 -3.30
N PRO A 85 22.33 -35.64 -2.84
CA PRO A 85 22.27 -36.98 -2.27
C PRO A 85 21.32 -37.10 -1.07
N GLU A 86 21.26 -36.09 -0.20
CA GLU A 86 20.34 -36.07 0.94
C GLU A 86 18.88 -35.85 0.50
N ASN A 87 18.66 -35.12 -0.58
CA ASN A 87 17.33 -35.01 -1.20
C ASN A 87 16.88 -36.35 -1.82
N LEU A 88 17.80 -37.13 -2.42
CA LEU A 88 17.50 -38.47 -2.93
C LEU A 88 17.11 -39.43 -1.80
N THR A 89 17.81 -39.40 -0.66
CA THR A 89 17.44 -40.24 0.48
C THR A 89 16.12 -39.82 1.11
N ALA A 90 15.81 -38.51 1.14
CA ALA A 90 14.50 -38.02 1.53
C ALA A 90 13.39 -38.51 0.58
N TYR A 91 13.64 -38.46 -0.73
CA TYR A 91 12.73 -38.98 -1.75
C TYR A 91 12.48 -40.49 -1.59
N GLN A 92 13.53 -41.29 -1.37
CA GLN A 92 13.39 -42.73 -1.13
C GLN A 92 12.57 -43.01 0.13
N ALA A 93 12.88 -42.31 1.23
CA ALA A 93 12.12 -42.44 2.49
C ALA A 93 10.64 -42.06 2.32
N MET A 94 10.32 -41.09 1.45
CA MET A 94 8.96 -40.68 1.14
C MET A 94 8.18 -41.85 0.54
N ILE A 95 8.72 -42.46 -0.52
CA ILE A 95 8.10 -43.61 -1.18
C ILE A 95 7.99 -44.82 -0.24
N GLU A 96 9.06 -45.15 0.49
CA GLU A 96 9.09 -46.27 1.44
C GLU A 96 8.07 -46.10 2.58
N SER A 97 7.75 -44.86 2.95
CA SER A 97 6.77 -44.54 4.00
C SER A 97 5.32 -44.50 3.51
N GLY A 98 5.08 -44.68 2.21
CA GLY A 98 3.74 -44.62 1.60
C GLY A 98 3.24 -43.21 1.30
N ILE A 99 4.09 -42.17 1.43
CA ILE A 99 3.76 -40.82 0.95
C ILE A 99 3.98 -40.79 -0.56
N ASP A 100 2.94 -40.44 -1.31
CA ASP A 100 3.00 -40.39 -2.77
C ASP A 100 2.72 -39.00 -3.36
N PHE A 101 2.30 -38.01 -2.57
CA PHE A 101 2.06 -36.65 -3.06
C PHE A 101 3.30 -35.76 -2.90
N LEU A 102 3.86 -35.28 -4.01
CA LEU A 102 5.06 -34.44 -4.01
C LEU A 102 4.79 -33.10 -4.69
N ASP A 103 4.93 -32.01 -3.92
CA ASP A 103 4.67 -30.64 -4.35
C ASP A 103 5.98 -29.91 -4.71
N THR A 104 6.07 -29.41 -5.93
CA THR A 104 7.20 -28.62 -6.46
C THR A 104 6.67 -27.44 -7.29
N ALA A 105 7.53 -26.66 -7.95
CA ALA A 105 7.14 -25.59 -8.88
C ALA A 105 8.29 -25.25 -9.84
N GLU A 106 7.98 -24.68 -11.00
CA GLU A 106 9.01 -24.26 -11.98
C GLU A 106 9.99 -23.21 -11.44
N VAL A 107 9.57 -22.44 -10.44
CA VAL A 107 10.40 -21.40 -9.81
C VAL A 107 11.24 -21.92 -8.65
N TYR A 108 10.98 -23.14 -8.15
CA TYR A 108 11.76 -23.71 -7.06
C TYR A 108 13.16 -24.09 -7.54
N GLY A 109 14.16 -23.40 -6.97
CA GLY A 109 15.53 -23.49 -7.45
C GLY A 109 15.70 -23.06 -8.90
N PHE A 110 14.77 -22.29 -9.48
CA PHE A 110 14.72 -21.99 -10.93
C PHE A 110 14.59 -23.24 -11.82
N GLY A 111 13.79 -24.22 -11.40
CA GLY A 111 13.50 -25.45 -12.14
C GLY A 111 14.30 -26.66 -11.66
N TYR A 112 15.36 -26.45 -10.87
CA TYR A 112 16.19 -27.53 -10.34
C TYR A 112 15.43 -28.52 -9.45
N SER A 113 14.41 -28.06 -8.72
CA SER A 113 13.57 -28.96 -7.92
C SER A 113 12.89 -30.01 -8.81
N GLU A 114 12.32 -29.59 -9.94
CA GLU A 114 11.70 -30.48 -10.91
C GLU A 114 12.72 -31.42 -11.58
N GLU A 115 13.90 -30.90 -11.95
CA GLU A 115 14.98 -31.72 -12.53
C GLU A 115 15.47 -32.81 -11.56
N PHE A 116 15.62 -32.46 -10.28
CA PHE A 116 16.03 -33.41 -9.24
C PHE A 116 14.99 -34.51 -9.08
N ILE A 117 13.71 -34.15 -8.99
CA ILE A 117 12.60 -35.10 -8.88
C ILE A 117 12.56 -36.03 -10.11
N GLY A 118 12.72 -35.48 -11.31
CA GLY A 118 12.80 -36.27 -12.54
C GLY A 118 13.93 -37.28 -12.54
N GLU A 119 15.10 -36.89 -12.05
CA GLU A 119 16.24 -37.80 -11.89
C GLU A 119 16.00 -38.87 -10.83
N PHE A 120 15.41 -38.50 -9.68
CA PHE A 120 15.10 -39.44 -8.61
C PHE A 120 14.09 -40.50 -9.06
N MET A 121 13.07 -40.11 -9.84
CA MET A 121 12.13 -41.05 -10.46
C MET A 121 12.86 -42.05 -11.37
N ARG A 122 13.76 -41.58 -12.24
CA ARG A 122 14.56 -42.45 -13.13
C ARG A 122 15.50 -43.38 -12.36
N GLN A 123 16.14 -42.88 -11.30
CA GLN A 123 17.07 -43.68 -10.50
C GLN A 123 16.37 -44.75 -9.65
N THR A 124 15.17 -44.46 -9.14
CA THR A 124 14.43 -45.37 -8.25
C THR A 124 13.40 -46.24 -8.96
N GLY A 125 12.99 -45.88 -10.18
CA GLY A 125 11.89 -46.54 -10.89
C GLY A 125 10.50 -46.27 -10.29
N THR A 126 10.37 -45.23 -9.46
CA THR A 126 9.12 -44.88 -8.77
C THR A 126 8.44 -43.67 -9.43
N LYS A 127 7.12 -43.57 -9.33
CA LYS A 127 6.32 -42.47 -9.91
C LYS A 127 5.31 -41.93 -8.89
N PRO A 128 5.69 -40.93 -8.07
CA PRO A 128 4.76 -40.27 -7.16
C PRO A 128 3.74 -39.41 -7.92
N GLN A 129 2.66 -39.04 -7.24
CA GLN A 129 1.68 -38.06 -7.67
C GLN A 129 2.29 -36.66 -7.56
N ILE A 130 2.79 -36.13 -8.67
CA ILE A 130 3.49 -34.83 -8.68
C ILE A 130 2.48 -33.68 -8.85
N CYS A 131 2.59 -32.69 -7.94
CA CYS A 131 2.01 -31.37 -8.10
C CYS A 131 3.11 -30.38 -8.53
N THR A 132 2.94 -29.74 -9.68
CA THR A 132 3.80 -28.60 -10.07
C THR A 132 2.97 -27.37 -10.48
N LYS A 133 3.62 -26.22 -10.60
CA LYS A 133 2.96 -24.92 -10.63
C LYS A 133 3.46 -24.00 -11.71
N PHE A 134 2.52 -23.30 -12.33
CA PHE A 134 2.74 -22.17 -13.23
C PHE A 134 3.01 -20.89 -12.44
N ALA A 135 4.12 -20.21 -12.73
CA ALA A 135 4.38 -18.85 -12.26
C ALA A 135 3.83 -17.81 -13.26
N PRO A 136 2.85 -16.98 -12.89
CA PRO A 136 2.39 -15.85 -13.68
C PRO A 136 3.40 -14.70 -13.67
N LEU A 137 4.46 -14.84 -14.48
CA LEU A 137 5.49 -13.80 -14.70
C LEU A 137 4.98 -12.72 -15.68
N PRO A 138 5.43 -11.44 -15.59
CA PRO A 138 4.83 -10.31 -16.31
C PRO A 138 4.67 -10.47 -17.84
N TRP A 139 5.55 -11.23 -18.49
CA TRP A 139 5.53 -11.51 -19.94
C TRP A 139 4.67 -12.72 -20.33
N ARG A 140 4.01 -13.39 -19.38
CA ARG A 140 3.18 -14.58 -19.59
C ARG A 140 1.72 -14.24 -19.34
N GLN A 141 1.01 -13.83 -20.39
CA GLN A 141 -0.34 -13.24 -20.25
C GLN A 141 -1.46 -14.07 -20.89
N THR A 142 -1.13 -15.14 -21.62
CA THR A 142 -2.07 -15.91 -22.44
C THR A 142 -2.29 -17.33 -21.92
N PRO A 143 -3.40 -18.01 -22.30
CA PRO A 143 -3.60 -19.42 -21.97
C PRO A 143 -2.45 -20.29 -22.48
N GLY A 144 -1.96 -20.00 -23.69
CA GLY A 144 -0.81 -20.68 -24.29
C GLY A 144 0.50 -20.50 -23.51
N SER A 145 0.68 -19.39 -22.78
CA SER A 145 1.84 -19.21 -21.90
C SER A 145 1.84 -20.22 -20.76
N LEU A 146 0.66 -20.48 -20.17
CA LEU A 146 0.49 -21.45 -19.11
C LEU A 146 0.67 -22.88 -19.62
N VAL A 147 0.03 -23.22 -20.74
CA VAL A 147 0.20 -24.54 -21.39
C VAL A 147 1.67 -24.79 -21.76
N GLY A 148 2.35 -23.78 -22.32
CA GLY A 148 3.77 -23.87 -22.67
C GLY A 148 4.68 -24.05 -21.46
N ALA A 149 4.38 -23.39 -20.33
CA ALA A 149 5.10 -23.59 -19.08
C ALA A 149 4.86 -24.98 -18.48
N CYS A 150 3.63 -25.51 -18.58
CA CYS A 150 3.32 -26.89 -18.19
C CYS A 150 4.19 -27.89 -18.98
N LYS A 151 4.25 -27.75 -20.31
CA LYS A 151 5.10 -28.62 -21.17
C LYS A 151 6.58 -28.54 -20.80
N LYS A 152 7.09 -27.36 -20.45
CA LYS A 152 8.48 -27.21 -19.96
C LYS A 152 8.70 -27.90 -18.61
N SER A 153 7.72 -27.85 -17.72
CA SER A 153 7.75 -28.53 -16.42
C SER A 153 7.76 -30.04 -16.58
N LEU A 154 6.89 -30.57 -17.46
CA LEU A 154 6.87 -31.97 -17.88
C LEU A 154 8.23 -32.42 -18.45
N GLY A 155 8.85 -31.59 -19.28
CA GLY A 155 10.19 -31.84 -19.81
C GLY A 155 11.28 -31.95 -18.74
N ARG A 156 11.29 -31.07 -17.73
CA ARG A 156 12.25 -31.14 -16.60
C ARG A 156 12.02 -32.37 -15.73
N LEU A 157 10.75 -32.70 -15.46
CA LEU A 157 10.37 -33.89 -14.70
C LEU A 157 10.62 -35.19 -15.49
N GLY A 158 10.60 -35.15 -16.82
CA GLY A 158 10.70 -36.31 -17.69
C GLY A 158 9.46 -37.20 -17.64
N VAL A 159 8.27 -36.60 -17.57
CA VAL A 159 6.97 -37.28 -17.55
C VAL A 159 6.02 -36.67 -18.58
N ASP A 160 5.06 -37.44 -19.09
CA ASP A 160 4.09 -36.97 -20.08
C ASP A 160 2.88 -36.28 -19.44
N GLN A 161 2.59 -36.59 -18.18
CA GLN A 161 1.47 -36.06 -17.42
C GLN A 161 1.85 -35.90 -15.93
N VAL A 162 1.40 -34.83 -15.29
CA VAL A 162 1.46 -34.65 -13.82
C VAL A 162 0.11 -34.94 -13.16
N ALA A 163 0.12 -35.28 -11.87
CA ALA A 163 -1.09 -35.53 -11.11
C ALA A 163 -1.92 -34.24 -10.95
N LEU A 164 -1.25 -33.14 -10.60
CA LEU A 164 -1.89 -31.86 -10.37
C LEU A 164 -1.04 -30.73 -10.97
N TYR A 165 -1.65 -29.87 -11.78
CA TYR A 165 -1.02 -28.64 -12.24
C TYR A 165 -1.78 -27.42 -11.74
N ILE A 166 -1.11 -26.53 -11.01
CA ILE A 166 -1.78 -25.37 -10.40
C ILE A 166 -1.20 -24.04 -10.85
N GLN A 167 -2.03 -23.00 -10.82
CA GLN A 167 -1.54 -21.62 -10.86
C GLN A 167 -0.90 -21.27 -9.50
N HIS A 168 0.38 -20.91 -9.48
CA HIS A 168 1.18 -20.75 -8.25
C HIS A 168 0.76 -19.53 -7.40
N TRP A 169 0.25 -18.49 -8.03
CA TRP A 169 -0.40 -17.35 -7.39
C TRP A 169 -1.33 -16.66 -8.38
N PRO A 170 -2.30 -15.87 -7.92
CA PRO A 170 -3.08 -15.03 -8.82
C PRO A 170 -2.18 -14.13 -9.67
N GLY A 171 -2.52 -13.88 -10.93
CA GLY A 171 -1.88 -12.81 -11.67
C GLY A 171 -2.07 -11.47 -10.95
N PHE A 172 -0.99 -10.72 -10.81
CA PHE A 172 -0.95 -9.36 -10.26
C PHE A 172 -0.35 -8.41 -11.31
N PHE A 173 -0.56 -7.11 -11.15
CA PHE A 173 -0.12 -6.06 -12.06
C PHE A 173 -0.61 -6.32 -13.50
N LEU A 174 0.31 -6.39 -14.47
CA LEU A 174 -0.01 -6.71 -15.87
C LEU A 174 -0.78 -8.05 -16.01
N ASN A 175 -0.52 -9.01 -15.12
CA ASN A 175 -1.18 -10.31 -15.14
C ASN A 175 -2.52 -10.34 -14.40
N ALA A 176 -2.94 -9.27 -13.71
CA ALA A 176 -4.24 -9.19 -13.03
C ALA A 176 -5.40 -9.40 -14.02
N PHE A 177 -5.27 -8.84 -15.23
CA PHE A 177 -6.22 -9.00 -16.33
C PHE A 177 -6.14 -10.37 -17.02
N SER A 178 -5.07 -11.13 -16.79
CA SER A 178 -4.84 -12.45 -17.40
C SER A 178 -5.32 -13.60 -16.54
N ASN A 179 -5.86 -13.36 -15.34
CA ASN A 179 -6.34 -14.44 -14.47
C ASN A 179 -7.38 -15.35 -15.16
N ASP A 180 -8.31 -14.78 -15.93
CA ASP A 180 -9.29 -15.57 -16.68
C ASP A 180 -8.63 -16.35 -17.83
N ALA A 181 -7.57 -15.79 -18.44
CA ALA A 181 -6.75 -16.49 -19.43
C ALA A 181 -5.92 -17.64 -18.82
N PHE A 182 -5.50 -17.53 -17.55
CA PHE A 182 -4.85 -18.62 -16.85
C PHE A 182 -5.83 -19.73 -16.47
N LEU A 183 -7.07 -19.39 -16.09
CA LEU A 183 -8.12 -20.39 -15.90
C LEU A 183 -8.42 -21.15 -17.21
N GLU A 184 -8.47 -20.44 -18.33
CA GLU A 184 -8.57 -21.07 -19.66
C GLU A 184 -7.35 -21.96 -19.95
N GLY A 185 -6.14 -21.50 -19.61
CA GLY A 185 -4.92 -22.30 -19.75
C GLY A 185 -4.95 -23.58 -18.90
N LEU A 186 -5.45 -23.52 -17.67
CA LEU A 186 -5.62 -24.69 -16.80
C LEU A 186 -6.63 -25.67 -17.42
N ALA A 187 -7.76 -25.18 -17.93
CA ALA A 187 -8.71 -26.02 -18.66
C ALA A 187 -8.03 -26.72 -19.85
N GLN A 188 -7.26 -26.00 -20.66
CA GLN A 188 -6.51 -26.56 -21.79
C GLN A 188 -5.44 -27.57 -21.37
N VAL A 189 -4.75 -27.37 -20.24
CA VAL A 189 -3.80 -28.34 -19.69
C VAL A 189 -4.48 -29.66 -19.36
N HIS A 190 -5.67 -29.62 -18.75
CA HIS A 190 -6.48 -30.80 -18.47
C HIS A 190 -7.02 -31.45 -19.76
N GLU A 191 -7.60 -30.65 -20.67
CA GLU A 191 -8.14 -31.12 -21.95
C GLU A 191 -7.07 -31.81 -22.84
N GLN A 192 -5.83 -31.32 -22.80
CA GLN A 192 -4.69 -31.91 -23.52
C GLN A 192 -4.09 -33.13 -22.81
N GLY A 193 -4.60 -33.53 -21.64
CA GLY A 193 -4.08 -34.63 -20.85
C GLY A 193 -2.70 -34.36 -20.24
N LEU A 194 -2.26 -33.10 -20.15
CA LEU A 194 -0.96 -32.73 -19.58
C LEU A 194 -0.96 -32.78 -18.04
N ALA A 195 -2.14 -32.65 -17.43
CA ALA A 195 -2.36 -32.89 -16.01
C ALA A 195 -3.67 -33.66 -15.79
N GLN A 196 -3.69 -34.57 -14.81
CA GLN A 196 -4.92 -35.28 -14.40
C GLN A 196 -5.91 -34.33 -13.71
N ALA A 197 -5.39 -33.43 -12.86
CA ALA A 197 -6.17 -32.45 -12.11
C ALA A 197 -5.56 -31.06 -12.24
N VAL A 198 -6.39 -30.02 -12.05
CA VAL A 198 -5.92 -28.62 -12.04
C VAL A 198 -6.38 -27.88 -10.81
N GLY A 199 -5.60 -26.88 -10.39
CA GLY A 199 -5.86 -26.16 -9.15
C GLY A 199 -5.29 -24.76 -9.14
N SER A 200 -5.32 -24.16 -7.96
CA SER A 200 -4.82 -22.81 -7.70
C SER A 200 -4.01 -22.80 -6.41
N SER A 201 -3.26 -21.72 -6.22
CA SER A 201 -2.60 -21.41 -4.96
C SER A 201 -2.84 -19.93 -4.66
N ASN A 202 -3.12 -19.63 -3.39
CA ASN A 202 -3.37 -18.28 -2.86
C ASN A 202 -4.58 -17.57 -3.48
N PHE A 203 -5.60 -18.31 -3.90
CA PHE A 203 -6.89 -17.72 -4.28
C PHE A 203 -7.69 -17.37 -3.02
N ASN A 204 -8.28 -16.17 -2.99
CA ASN A 204 -9.26 -15.79 -1.97
C ASN A 204 -10.62 -16.47 -2.23
N ALA A 205 -11.57 -16.32 -1.31
CA ALA A 205 -12.87 -16.98 -1.38
C ALA A 205 -13.61 -16.75 -2.72
N ASP A 206 -13.65 -15.50 -3.18
CA ASP A 206 -14.33 -15.14 -4.43
C ASP A 206 -13.64 -15.74 -5.66
N ARG A 207 -12.30 -15.76 -5.68
CA ARG A 207 -11.53 -16.38 -6.77
C ARG A 207 -11.70 -17.88 -6.79
N VAL A 208 -11.76 -18.55 -5.63
CA VAL A 208 -12.08 -19.99 -5.55
C VAL A 208 -13.45 -20.26 -6.17
N ARG A 209 -14.49 -19.53 -5.78
CA ARG A 209 -15.85 -19.67 -6.33
C ARG A 209 -15.90 -19.41 -7.84
N LYS A 210 -15.25 -18.33 -8.30
CA LYS A 210 -15.20 -17.98 -9.73
C LYS A 210 -14.47 -19.05 -10.55
N ALA A 211 -13.31 -19.50 -10.09
CA ALA A 211 -12.50 -20.50 -10.77
C ALA A 211 -13.19 -21.87 -10.80
N ALA A 212 -13.79 -22.30 -9.69
CA ALA A 212 -14.57 -23.53 -9.62
C ALA A 212 -15.74 -23.51 -10.62
N LYS A 213 -16.51 -22.41 -10.66
CA LYS A 213 -17.60 -22.23 -11.64
C LYS A 213 -17.09 -22.26 -13.08
N PHE A 214 -16.00 -21.54 -13.37
CA PHE A 214 -15.42 -21.46 -14.72
C PHE A 214 -14.95 -22.83 -15.21
N LEU A 215 -14.13 -23.52 -14.41
CA LEU A 215 -13.56 -24.82 -14.77
C LEU A 215 -14.66 -25.89 -14.92
N LYS A 216 -15.70 -25.84 -14.07
CA LYS A 216 -16.89 -26.70 -14.22
C LYS A 216 -17.60 -26.48 -15.55
N GLY A 217 -17.72 -25.23 -15.99
CA GLY A 217 -18.25 -24.89 -17.31
C GLY A 217 -17.41 -25.40 -18.49
N ARG A 218 -16.12 -25.71 -18.25
CA ARG A 218 -15.18 -26.30 -19.21
C ARG A 218 -15.05 -27.82 -19.11
N GLY A 219 -15.87 -28.48 -18.28
CA GLY A 219 -15.83 -29.94 -18.10
C GLY A 219 -14.67 -30.45 -17.24
N THR A 220 -14.05 -29.59 -16.42
CA THR A 220 -13.08 -29.99 -15.39
C THR A 220 -13.47 -29.36 -14.04
N CYS A 221 -12.66 -29.52 -12.99
CA CYS A 221 -12.95 -28.92 -11.68
C CYS A 221 -11.72 -28.23 -11.09
N LEU A 222 -11.95 -27.21 -10.28
CA LEU A 222 -10.89 -26.67 -9.44
C LEU A 222 -10.62 -27.69 -8.33
N SER A 223 -9.57 -28.48 -8.47
CA SER A 223 -9.33 -29.65 -7.60
C SER A 223 -8.70 -29.25 -6.27
N SER A 224 -7.91 -28.17 -6.26
CA SER A 224 -7.25 -27.66 -5.06
C SER A 224 -7.11 -26.15 -5.04
N ASN A 225 -7.04 -25.61 -3.82
CA ASN A 225 -6.51 -24.29 -3.53
C ASN A 225 -5.45 -24.42 -2.44
N GLN A 226 -4.20 -24.21 -2.80
CA GLN A 226 -3.06 -24.31 -1.89
C GLN A 226 -2.83 -22.97 -1.17
N VAL A 227 -2.82 -22.93 0.16
CA VAL A 227 -2.67 -21.71 0.98
C VAL A 227 -1.83 -21.95 2.24
N GLN A 228 -1.33 -20.89 2.89
CA GLN A 228 -0.70 -21.05 4.21
C GLN A 228 -1.80 -21.45 5.20
N TYR A 229 -1.59 -22.56 5.90
CA TYR A 229 -2.53 -22.99 6.92
C TYR A 229 -1.84 -23.85 7.98
N SER A 230 -1.99 -23.46 9.24
CA SER A 230 -1.30 -24.09 10.38
C SER A 230 -1.94 -23.64 11.69
N LEU A 231 -1.57 -24.26 12.81
CA LEU A 231 -2.01 -23.82 14.14
C LEU A 231 -1.72 -22.34 14.41
N LEU A 232 -0.64 -21.79 13.87
CA LEU A 232 -0.28 -20.38 14.06
C LEU A 232 -0.80 -19.44 12.96
N TYR A 233 -1.27 -19.96 11.83
CA TYR A 233 -1.82 -19.14 10.75
C TYR A 233 -3.16 -19.71 10.30
N ARG A 234 -4.23 -19.11 10.81
CA ARG A 234 -5.62 -19.57 10.68
C ARG A 234 -6.51 -18.61 9.87
N ALA A 235 -5.92 -17.64 9.17
CA ALA A 235 -6.67 -16.68 8.34
C ALA A 235 -7.66 -17.35 7.35
N PRO A 236 -7.35 -18.50 6.71
CA PRO A 236 -8.30 -19.19 5.84
C PRO A 236 -9.64 -19.58 6.49
N GLU A 237 -9.66 -19.75 7.82
CA GLU A 237 -10.90 -20.03 8.57
C GLU A 237 -11.78 -18.78 8.72
N GLN A 238 -11.16 -17.58 8.76
CA GLN A 238 -11.84 -16.32 9.08
C GLN A 238 -12.22 -15.51 7.83
N ASN A 239 -11.42 -15.62 6.76
CA ASN A 239 -11.60 -14.85 5.53
C ASN A 239 -12.46 -15.56 4.47
N GLY A 240 -13.12 -16.67 4.84
CA GLY A 240 -14.02 -17.42 3.97
C GLY A 240 -13.35 -18.35 2.96
N VAL A 241 -12.01 -18.43 2.90
CA VAL A 241 -11.33 -19.32 1.93
C VAL A 241 -11.62 -20.79 2.20
N LEU A 242 -11.54 -21.23 3.46
CA LEU A 242 -11.82 -22.62 3.83
C LEU A 242 -13.28 -22.99 3.52
N GLU A 243 -14.21 -22.09 3.79
CA GLU A 243 -15.63 -22.25 3.47
C GLU A 243 -15.85 -22.34 1.95
N ALA A 244 -15.31 -21.40 1.17
CA ALA A 244 -15.40 -21.42 -0.29
C ALA A 244 -14.83 -22.71 -0.90
N CYS A 245 -13.75 -23.26 -0.32
CA CYS A 245 -13.20 -24.54 -0.76
C CYS A 245 -14.20 -25.68 -0.50
N ARG A 246 -14.79 -25.75 0.70
CA ARG A 246 -15.80 -26.76 1.05
C ARG A 246 -17.05 -26.68 0.18
N GLU A 247 -17.59 -25.47 -0.02
CA GLU A 247 -18.77 -25.22 -0.85
C GLU A 247 -18.63 -25.72 -2.29
N ASN A 248 -17.40 -25.70 -2.83
CA ASN A 248 -17.14 -25.98 -4.24
C ASN A 248 -16.42 -27.33 -4.47
N GLY A 249 -16.34 -28.18 -3.44
CA GLY A 249 -15.65 -29.48 -3.56
C GLY A 249 -14.15 -29.35 -3.86
N VAL A 250 -13.50 -28.27 -3.40
CA VAL A 250 -12.08 -27.98 -3.61
C VAL A 250 -11.30 -28.44 -2.38
N THR A 251 -10.23 -29.23 -2.55
CA THR A 251 -9.35 -29.59 -1.43
C THR A 251 -8.44 -28.42 -1.07
N LEU A 252 -8.51 -27.94 0.17
CA LEU A 252 -7.54 -26.97 0.68
C LEU A 252 -6.21 -27.69 0.95
N VAL A 253 -5.14 -27.26 0.29
CA VAL A 253 -3.80 -27.82 0.48
C VAL A 253 -2.99 -26.87 1.36
N ALA A 254 -2.56 -27.34 2.53
CA ALA A 254 -1.91 -26.52 3.54
C ALA A 254 -0.39 -26.53 3.36
N TYR A 255 0.17 -25.42 2.85
CA TYR A 255 1.62 -25.22 2.89
C TYR A 255 2.07 -24.62 4.22
N SER A 256 3.32 -24.91 4.58
CA SER A 256 3.92 -24.54 5.87
C SER A 256 3.09 -24.93 7.12
N PRO A 257 2.55 -26.16 7.20
CA PRO A 257 1.75 -26.61 8.36
C PRO A 257 2.55 -26.62 9.67
N LEU A 258 3.88 -26.68 9.59
CA LEU A 258 4.81 -26.62 10.73
C LEU A 258 5.34 -25.21 11.03
N CYS A 259 4.89 -24.18 10.30
CA CYS A 259 5.40 -22.81 10.37
C CYS A 259 6.93 -22.75 10.27
N GLN A 260 7.49 -23.31 9.20
CA GLN A 260 8.94 -23.42 8.98
C GLN A 260 9.71 -24.17 10.09
N GLY A 261 9.00 -25.00 10.85
CA GLY A 261 9.54 -25.80 11.95
C GLY A 261 9.36 -25.19 13.33
N LEU A 262 8.74 -24.00 13.47
CA LEU A 262 8.46 -23.41 14.78
C LEU A 262 7.57 -24.34 15.64
N LEU A 263 6.62 -25.02 15.02
CA LEU A 263 5.72 -25.99 15.68
C LEU A 263 6.37 -27.34 16.00
N THR A 264 7.65 -27.55 15.70
CA THR A 264 8.35 -28.81 16.03
C THR A 264 8.93 -28.81 17.44
N GLY A 265 8.95 -27.66 18.12
CA GLY A 265 9.53 -27.52 19.47
C GLY A 265 11.05 -27.64 19.56
N LYS A 266 11.76 -27.91 18.45
CA LYS A 266 13.23 -28.07 18.43
C LYS A 266 13.99 -26.75 18.54
N TYR A 267 13.33 -25.64 18.21
CA TYR A 267 13.92 -24.31 18.18
C TYR A 267 13.71 -23.59 19.51
N SER A 268 14.71 -22.83 19.94
CA SER A 268 14.74 -22.11 21.21
C SER A 268 15.59 -20.85 21.11
N ARG A 269 15.68 -20.09 22.22
CA ARG A 269 16.57 -18.91 22.31
C ARG A 269 18.02 -19.23 21.96
N ILE A 270 18.48 -20.45 22.26
CA ILE A 270 19.85 -20.93 22.02
C ILE A 270 20.01 -21.75 20.74
N ASN A 271 18.92 -22.35 20.23
CA ASN A 271 18.94 -23.20 19.04
C ASN A 271 18.02 -22.61 17.97
N ARG A 272 18.55 -21.73 17.12
CA ARG A 272 17.81 -21.05 16.04
C ARG A 272 18.03 -21.73 14.69
N PRO A 273 17.09 -21.60 13.74
CA PRO A 273 17.34 -22.05 12.38
C PRO A 273 18.47 -21.24 11.73
N THR A 274 19.08 -21.83 10.70
CA THR A 274 20.09 -21.18 9.85
C THR A 274 19.47 -20.51 8.63
N GLY A 275 20.23 -19.61 8.00
CA GLY A 275 19.84 -18.90 6.78
C GLY A 275 18.96 -17.67 7.03
N PRO A 276 18.50 -16.99 5.96
CA PRO A 276 17.65 -15.79 6.03
C PRO A 276 16.42 -15.96 6.94
N ARG A 277 15.82 -17.15 6.95
CA ARG A 277 14.66 -17.47 7.80
C ARG A 277 14.93 -17.36 9.31
N ALA A 278 16.18 -17.33 9.75
CA ALA A 278 16.54 -17.13 11.17
C ALA A 278 15.97 -15.82 11.75
N GLN A 279 15.79 -14.80 10.90
CA GLN A 279 15.24 -13.49 11.28
C GLN A 279 13.79 -13.59 11.80
N LEU A 280 13.03 -14.62 11.38
CA LEU A 280 11.65 -14.85 11.82
C LEU A 280 11.55 -15.47 13.22
N PHE A 281 12.68 -15.86 13.81
CA PHE A 281 12.76 -16.62 15.05
C PHE A 281 13.38 -15.76 16.18
N THR A 282 12.71 -14.67 16.52
CA THR A 282 13.07 -13.77 17.64
C THR A 282 12.70 -14.36 18.99
N ASP A 283 13.32 -13.89 20.08
CA ASP A 283 13.01 -14.37 21.44
C ASP A 283 11.54 -14.11 21.81
N ALA A 284 11.01 -12.94 21.45
CA ALA A 284 9.61 -12.60 21.59
C ALA A 284 8.69 -13.56 20.82
N ARG A 285 9.10 -14.00 19.62
CA ARG A 285 8.34 -14.97 18.83
C ARG A 285 8.31 -16.35 19.49
N TYR A 286 9.40 -16.77 20.12
CA TYR A 286 9.42 -18.04 20.86
C TYR A 286 8.56 -18.00 22.10
N GLU A 287 8.60 -16.90 22.84
CA GLU A 287 7.76 -16.69 24.04
C GLU A 287 6.28 -16.72 23.67
N SER A 288 5.92 -16.04 22.57
CA SER A 288 4.52 -15.91 22.16
C SER A 288 3.86 -17.22 21.71
N VAL A 289 4.65 -18.26 21.42
CA VAL A 289 4.13 -19.59 21.04
C VAL A 289 4.25 -20.65 22.15
N GLN A 290 4.82 -20.33 23.32
CA GLN A 290 5.02 -21.34 24.38
C GLN A 290 3.72 -21.98 24.85
N VAL A 291 2.65 -21.19 25.04
CA VAL A 291 1.34 -21.69 25.47
C VAL A 291 0.83 -22.79 24.52
N LEU A 292 0.98 -22.56 23.22
CA LEU A 292 0.61 -23.55 22.20
C LEU A 292 1.53 -24.78 22.25
N LEU A 293 2.85 -24.58 22.35
CA LEU A 293 3.80 -25.70 22.44
C LEU A 293 3.59 -26.54 23.70
N ASP A 294 3.21 -25.93 24.82
CA ASP A 294 2.88 -26.61 26.07
C ASP A 294 1.61 -27.43 25.95
N CYS A 295 0.56 -26.88 25.32
CA CYS A 295 -0.64 -27.64 24.98
C CYS A 295 -0.30 -28.84 24.07
N MET A 296 0.50 -28.64 23.02
CA MET A 296 0.94 -29.73 22.15
C MET A 296 1.79 -30.79 22.90
N ARG A 297 2.59 -30.38 23.89
CA ARG A 297 3.35 -31.31 24.78
C ARG A 297 2.42 -32.09 25.70
N ALA A 298 1.33 -31.50 26.19
CA ALA A 298 0.34 -32.18 26.99
C ALA A 298 -0.36 -33.27 26.17
N ILE A 299 -0.88 -32.91 24.98
CA ILE A 299 -1.50 -33.84 24.04
C ILE A 299 -0.50 -34.95 23.64
N SER A 300 0.76 -34.61 23.36
CA SER A 300 1.82 -35.59 23.05
C SER A 300 1.95 -36.71 24.09
N LYS A 301 1.79 -36.39 25.39
CA LYS A 301 1.86 -37.39 26.48
C LYS A 301 0.64 -38.32 26.47
N GLU A 302 -0.51 -37.82 26.05
CA GLU A 302 -1.78 -38.57 26.03
C GLU A 302 -1.94 -39.39 24.74
N SER A 303 -1.49 -38.88 23.59
CA SER A 303 -1.60 -39.55 22.29
C SER A 303 -0.49 -40.60 22.03
N GLY A 304 0.07 -41.22 23.07
CA GLY A 304 1.07 -42.29 22.92
C GLY A 304 2.45 -41.82 22.45
N GLY A 305 2.85 -40.59 22.78
CA GLY A 305 4.20 -40.06 22.52
C GLY A 305 4.41 -39.49 21.11
N LYS A 306 3.32 -39.12 20.41
CA LYS A 306 3.40 -38.45 19.10
C LYS A 306 4.14 -37.12 19.23
N THR A 307 4.97 -36.80 18.25
CA THR A 307 5.78 -35.59 18.32
C THR A 307 4.92 -34.34 18.07
N LEU A 308 5.43 -33.18 18.48
CA LEU A 308 4.75 -31.90 18.23
C LEU A 308 4.54 -31.65 16.73
N GLY A 309 5.52 -32.03 15.88
CA GLY A 309 5.38 -31.94 14.44
C GLY A 309 4.24 -32.80 13.90
N GLN A 310 4.13 -34.05 14.39
CA GLN A 310 3.05 -34.96 14.00
C GLN A 310 1.68 -34.43 14.46
N ILE A 311 1.58 -33.87 15.67
CA ILE A 311 0.35 -33.24 16.18
C ILE A 311 -0.07 -32.05 15.31
N ALA A 312 0.86 -31.17 14.94
CA ALA A 312 0.56 -30.01 14.09
C ALA A 312 0.07 -30.42 12.69
N ILE A 313 0.69 -31.42 12.07
CA ILE A 313 0.27 -31.97 10.77
C ILE A 313 -1.10 -32.66 10.91
N ASN A 314 -1.28 -33.49 11.93
CA ASN A 314 -2.53 -34.20 12.16
C ASN A 314 -3.69 -33.24 12.43
N TRP A 315 -3.44 -32.13 13.16
CA TRP A 315 -4.42 -31.07 13.34
C TRP A 315 -4.88 -30.49 12.00
N THR A 316 -3.96 -30.17 11.07
CA THR A 316 -4.36 -29.66 9.75
C THR A 316 -5.22 -30.68 8.98
N MET A 317 -4.94 -31.97 9.13
CA MET A 317 -5.74 -33.06 8.54
C MET A 317 -7.13 -33.12 9.17
N CYS A 318 -7.24 -33.02 10.50
CA CYS A 318 -8.52 -32.99 11.21
C CYS A 318 -9.38 -31.77 10.83
N LYS A 319 -8.78 -30.67 10.40
CA LYS A 319 -9.50 -29.50 9.87
C LYS A 319 -9.99 -29.67 8.42
N GLY A 320 -9.67 -30.80 7.79
CA GLY A 320 -10.06 -31.15 6.42
C GLY A 320 -9.10 -30.64 5.34
N ALA A 321 -7.88 -30.25 5.69
CA ALA A 321 -6.85 -29.82 4.73
C ALA A 321 -5.85 -30.96 4.42
N LEU A 322 -5.24 -30.91 3.24
CA LEU A 322 -4.12 -31.77 2.86
C LEU A 322 -2.79 -31.07 3.15
N PRO A 323 -2.04 -31.43 4.21
CA PRO A 323 -0.77 -30.78 4.53
C PRO A 323 0.37 -31.24 3.63
N ILE A 324 1.25 -30.30 3.27
CA ILE A 324 2.48 -30.53 2.51
C ILE A 324 3.71 -29.96 3.24
N PRO A 325 4.09 -30.49 4.42
CA PRO A 325 5.30 -30.06 5.12
C PRO A 325 6.56 -30.24 4.25
N GLY A 326 7.50 -29.31 4.37
CA GLY A 326 8.78 -29.40 3.69
C GLY A 326 9.76 -30.34 4.40
N ALA A 327 10.45 -31.19 3.65
CA ALA A 327 11.52 -32.05 4.14
C ALA A 327 12.68 -32.10 3.16
N LYS A 328 13.90 -32.20 3.67
CA LYS A 328 15.12 -32.35 2.84
C LYS A 328 16.00 -33.52 3.26
N ARG A 329 15.60 -34.25 4.30
CA ARG A 329 16.32 -35.41 4.88
C ARG A 329 15.34 -36.52 5.23
N ALA A 330 15.80 -37.76 5.16
CA ALA A 330 15.00 -38.96 5.44
C ALA A 330 14.35 -38.94 6.84
N GLU A 331 15.01 -38.40 7.87
CA GLU A 331 14.46 -38.35 9.23
C GLU A 331 13.25 -37.41 9.32
N GLN A 332 13.27 -36.31 8.56
CA GLN A 332 12.13 -35.39 8.50
C GLN A 332 10.95 -36.03 7.79
N VAL A 333 11.21 -36.85 6.77
CA VAL A 333 10.17 -37.58 6.05
C VAL A 333 9.55 -38.65 6.94
N ALA A 334 10.36 -39.41 7.69
CA ALA A 334 9.85 -40.37 8.67
C ALA A 334 9.00 -39.69 9.75
N GLU A 335 9.41 -38.50 10.21
CA GLU A 335 8.63 -37.69 11.16
C GLU A 335 7.27 -37.28 10.59
N ILE A 336 7.23 -36.82 9.33
CA ILE A 336 6.01 -36.45 8.62
C ILE A 336 5.10 -37.66 8.42
N ALA A 337 5.65 -38.80 8.01
CA ALA A 337 4.89 -40.04 7.81
C ALA A 337 4.23 -40.54 9.10
N GLY A 338 4.85 -40.29 10.26
CA GLY A 338 4.28 -40.62 11.57
C GLY A 338 3.00 -39.84 11.94
N ALA A 339 2.63 -38.81 11.17
CA ALA A 339 1.37 -38.08 11.34
C ALA A 339 0.16 -38.81 10.73
N MET A 340 0.38 -39.81 9.86
CA MET A 340 -0.67 -40.62 9.22
C MET A 340 -1.05 -41.84 10.07
N GLY A 341 -2.23 -42.41 9.81
CA GLY A 341 -2.73 -43.63 10.45
C GLY A 341 -3.38 -43.42 11.83
N TRP A 342 -3.59 -42.17 12.24
CA TRP A 342 -4.31 -41.79 13.46
C TRP A 342 -4.96 -40.41 13.30
N ARG A 343 -5.86 -40.01 14.19
CA ARG A 343 -6.47 -38.68 14.22
C ARG A 343 -6.56 -38.18 15.66
N LEU A 344 -6.36 -36.88 15.85
CA LEU A 344 -6.71 -36.19 17.09
C LEU A 344 -8.22 -36.27 17.32
N SER A 345 -8.63 -36.44 18.57
CA SER A 345 -10.02 -36.34 19.00
C SER A 345 -10.55 -34.91 18.83
N GLU A 346 -11.88 -34.77 18.76
CA GLU A 346 -12.53 -33.45 18.69
C GLU A 346 -12.15 -32.56 19.89
N GLY A 347 -11.98 -33.14 21.08
CA GLY A 347 -11.53 -32.45 22.29
C GLY A 347 -10.10 -31.92 22.17
N GLU A 348 -9.16 -32.74 21.71
CA GLU A 348 -7.77 -32.33 21.47
C GLU A 348 -7.70 -31.22 20.38
N VAL A 349 -8.48 -31.34 19.31
CA VAL A 349 -8.57 -30.30 18.26
C VAL A 349 -9.10 -28.99 18.84
N ALA A 350 -10.15 -29.04 19.67
CA ALA A 350 -10.72 -27.85 20.31
C ALA A 350 -9.75 -27.20 21.32
N GLU A 351 -8.94 -28.01 22.03
CA GLU A 351 -7.91 -27.49 22.92
C GLU A 351 -6.78 -26.80 22.16
N LEU A 352 -6.29 -27.42 21.09
CA LEU A 352 -5.31 -26.83 20.19
C LEU A 352 -5.83 -25.53 19.57
N ASP A 353 -7.09 -25.49 19.13
CA ASP A 353 -7.73 -24.28 18.59
C ASP A 353 -7.74 -23.14 19.61
N ARG A 354 -8.03 -23.43 20.90
CA ARG A 354 -8.01 -22.45 22.00
C ARG A 354 -6.60 -21.98 22.35
N ALA A 355 -5.63 -22.88 22.37
CA ALA A 355 -4.24 -22.53 22.65
C ALA A 355 -3.63 -21.71 21.49
N ALA A 356 -3.95 -22.08 20.25
CA ALA A 356 -3.55 -21.36 19.05
C ALA A 356 -4.10 -19.93 19.00
N ALA A 357 -5.35 -19.73 19.43
CA ALA A 357 -5.96 -18.39 19.47
C ALA A 357 -5.26 -17.41 20.42
N GLN A 358 -4.50 -17.91 21.40
CA GLN A 358 -3.71 -17.11 22.34
C GLN A 358 -2.30 -16.79 21.80
N ALA A 359 -1.84 -17.51 20.78
CA ALA A 359 -0.56 -17.27 20.15
C ALA A 359 -0.72 -16.25 19.00
N PRO A 360 0.02 -15.13 19.00
CA PRO A 360 0.01 -14.19 17.89
C PRO A 360 0.35 -14.89 16.58
N ALA A 361 -0.44 -14.65 15.53
CA ALA A 361 -0.11 -15.16 14.21
C ALA A 361 1.27 -14.65 13.77
N PRO A 362 2.11 -15.47 13.11
CA PRO A 362 3.28 -14.94 12.43
C PRO A 362 2.77 -14.03 11.31
N ALA A 363 3.51 -12.96 11.00
CA ALA A 363 3.41 -12.38 9.66
C ALA A 363 3.48 -13.57 8.68
N GLY A 364 2.47 -13.72 7.82
CA GLY A 364 2.42 -14.85 6.90
C GLY A 364 3.77 -15.03 6.21
N GLN A 365 4.18 -16.27 5.92
CA GLN A 365 5.23 -16.40 4.92
C GLN A 365 4.69 -15.80 3.63
N PRO A 366 5.53 -15.10 2.84
CA PRO A 366 5.08 -14.53 1.58
C PRO A 366 4.48 -15.64 0.70
N ALA A 367 3.16 -15.62 0.60
CA ALA A 367 2.40 -16.30 -0.42
C ALA A 367 2.36 -15.34 -1.59
N ALA A 368 3.10 -15.64 -2.66
CA ALA A 368 3.26 -14.70 -3.78
C ALA A 368 3.89 -13.36 -3.32
N PRO A 369 4.09 -12.38 -4.21
CA PRO A 369 4.30 -11.02 -3.76
C PRO A 369 3.19 -10.69 -2.76
N ALA A 370 3.55 -10.02 -1.68
CA ALA A 370 2.88 -8.80 -1.26
C ALA A 370 1.66 -8.49 -2.17
N SER A 371 0.45 -8.35 -1.61
CA SER A 371 -0.68 -7.81 -2.38
C SER A 371 -0.20 -6.61 -3.21
N GLU A 372 -0.80 -6.29 -4.37
CA GLU A 372 -0.29 -5.15 -5.16
C GLU A 372 -0.11 -3.89 -4.29
N ALA A 373 -0.92 -3.73 -3.23
CA ALA A 373 -0.71 -2.74 -2.18
C ALA A 373 0.61 -2.93 -1.43
N ASP A 374 0.90 -4.11 -0.87
CA ASP A 374 2.15 -4.40 -0.15
C ASP A 374 3.41 -4.23 -1.04
N ALA A 375 3.29 -4.37 -2.37
CA ALA A 375 4.41 -4.13 -3.28
C ALA A 375 4.71 -2.64 -3.45
N ASP A 376 3.71 -1.79 -3.19
CA ASP A 376 3.85 -0.34 -3.13
C ASP A 376 4.24 0.12 -1.71
N LEU A 377 4.37 -0.78 -0.73
CA LEU A 377 4.69 -0.41 0.66
C LEU A 377 6.08 0.21 0.74
N VAL A 378 6.16 1.37 1.38
CA VAL A 378 7.42 2.07 1.65
C VAL A 378 7.90 1.65 3.04
N GLU A 379 8.96 0.84 3.11
CA GLU A 379 9.50 0.35 4.38
C GLU A 379 10.47 1.36 5.03
N PHE A 380 11.16 2.12 4.20
CA PHE A 380 12.20 3.06 4.60
C PHE A 380 12.12 4.34 3.79
N LEU A 381 12.24 5.50 4.44
CA LEU A 381 12.35 6.81 3.78
C LEU A 381 13.71 7.43 4.07
N PRO A 382 14.55 7.71 3.04
CA PRO A 382 15.81 8.42 3.23
C PRO A 382 15.59 9.77 3.92
N GLY A 383 16.43 10.08 4.91
CA GLY A 383 16.30 11.29 5.73
C GLY A 383 15.25 11.19 6.86
N PHE A 384 14.42 10.14 6.92
CA PHE A 384 13.54 9.86 8.06
C PHE A 384 13.95 8.59 8.82
N GLY A 385 14.08 7.47 8.10
CA GLY A 385 14.34 6.14 8.66
C GLY A 385 13.24 5.12 8.36
N GLU A 386 13.22 4.02 9.11
CA GLU A 386 12.20 2.96 9.02
C GLU A 386 10.81 3.46 9.45
N LEU A 387 9.77 3.09 8.70
CA LEU A 387 8.39 3.53 8.94
C LEU A 387 7.63 2.62 9.92
N ARG A 388 8.21 2.34 11.09
CA ARG A 388 7.67 1.34 12.05
C ARG A 388 6.23 1.57 12.52
N ASN A 389 5.75 2.82 12.52
CA ASN A 389 4.44 3.22 13.03
C ASN A 389 3.59 3.99 11.99
N ASP A 390 4.06 4.08 10.75
CA ASP A 390 3.44 4.86 9.68
C ASP A 390 3.27 3.95 8.46
N THR A 391 2.04 3.69 8.01
CA THR A 391 1.83 2.91 6.79
C THR A 391 1.77 3.86 5.61
N VAL A 392 2.79 3.82 4.75
CA VAL A 392 2.87 4.63 3.53
C VAL A 392 3.08 3.71 2.34
N TYR A 393 2.28 3.93 1.31
CA TYR A 393 2.40 3.27 0.02
C TYR A 393 2.75 4.29 -1.06
N ALA A 394 3.54 3.91 -2.05
CA ALA A 394 3.89 4.75 -3.18
C ALA A 394 4.04 3.89 -4.44
N GLY A 395 3.65 4.41 -5.58
CA GLY A 395 3.72 3.66 -6.84
C GLY A 395 2.86 4.28 -7.92
N TYR A 396 2.44 3.45 -8.88
CA TYR A 396 1.74 3.89 -10.08
C TYR A 396 0.33 3.28 -10.20
N LEU A 397 -0.65 4.11 -10.56
CA LEU A 397 -2.01 3.69 -10.89
C LEU A 397 -2.21 3.75 -12.41
N PRO A 398 -2.47 2.62 -13.08
CA PRO A 398 -2.66 2.61 -14.53
C PRO A 398 -4.02 3.19 -14.91
N VAL A 399 -4.03 4.13 -15.87
CA VAL A 399 -5.26 4.78 -16.36
C VAL A 399 -5.54 4.52 -17.84
N ASN A 400 -4.54 4.19 -18.66
CA ASN A 400 -4.75 3.79 -20.05
C ASN A 400 -3.69 2.77 -20.52
N LYS A 401 -4.04 1.93 -21.51
CA LYS A 401 -3.18 0.86 -22.05
C LYS A 401 -2.43 1.25 -23.33
N SER A 402 -3.00 2.14 -24.13
CA SER A 402 -2.38 2.63 -25.36
C SER A 402 -2.92 4.02 -25.69
N PRO A 403 -2.09 5.07 -25.58
CA PRO A 403 -0.79 5.07 -24.90
C PRO A 403 -0.88 4.59 -23.44
N SER A 404 0.18 3.94 -22.95
CA SER A 404 0.27 3.53 -21.55
C SER A 404 0.41 4.77 -20.69
N ARG A 405 -0.59 5.04 -19.84
CA ARG A 405 -0.59 6.18 -18.92
C ARG A 405 -0.72 5.68 -17.50
N GLU A 406 0.13 6.21 -16.63
CA GLU A 406 0.24 5.81 -15.23
C GLU A 406 0.40 7.05 -14.36
N LEU A 407 -0.48 7.21 -13.37
CA LEU A 407 -0.42 8.32 -12.42
C LEU A 407 0.30 7.86 -11.15
N PHE A 408 1.33 8.61 -10.76
CA PHE A 408 2.08 8.35 -9.55
C PHE A 408 1.27 8.78 -8.33
N TYR A 409 1.34 8.01 -7.24
CA TYR A 409 0.60 8.30 -6.03
C TYR A 409 1.44 8.03 -4.78
N THR A 410 1.05 8.67 -3.68
CA THR A 410 1.36 8.20 -2.33
C THR A 410 0.07 8.03 -1.55
N PHE A 411 -0.04 6.97 -0.76
CA PHE A 411 -1.19 6.70 0.09
C PHE A 411 -0.72 6.48 1.53
N VAL A 412 -1.33 7.21 2.47
CA VAL A 412 -0.99 7.18 3.88
C VAL A 412 -2.20 6.72 4.67
N GLU A 413 -2.06 5.62 5.40
CA GLU A 413 -3.11 5.17 6.30
C GLU A 413 -3.10 5.96 7.61
N ARG A 414 -4.29 6.10 8.21
CA ARG A 414 -4.40 6.66 9.56
C ARG A 414 -3.88 5.64 10.58
N ARG A 415 -2.93 6.06 11.41
CA ARG A 415 -2.23 5.19 12.37
C ARG A 415 -3.11 4.46 13.37
N GLU A 416 -4.09 5.16 13.95
CA GLU A 416 -4.86 4.63 15.09
C GLU A 416 -6.13 3.88 14.65
N ASP A 417 -6.63 4.14 13.44
CA ASP A 417 -7.91 3.61 12.98
C ASP A 417 -8.06 3.67 11.44
N ALA A 418 -7.06 3.17 10.71
CA ALA A 418 -7.08 3.13 9.24
C ALA A 418 -8.36 2.47 8.71
N ALA A 419 -8.75 1.37 9.36
CA ALA A 419 -9.85 0.53 8.94
C ALA A 419 -11.20 1.26 8.98
N ASN A 420 -11.47 2.18 9.90
CA ASN A 420 -12.77 2.86 9.97
C ASN A 420 -12.72 4.33 9.53
N SER A 421 -11.54 4.83 9.20
CA SER A 421 -11.37 6.23 8.83
C SER A 421 -11.84 6.53 7.40
N PRO A 422 -12.30 7.78 7.15
CA PRO A 422 -12.61 8.24 5.80
C PRO A 422 -11.36 8.24 4.91
N LEU A 423 -11.56 8.26 3.60
CA LEU A 423 -10.53 8.47 2.60
C LEU A 423 -10.62 9.91 2.08
N ILE A 424 -9.50 10.61 2.09
CA ILE A 424 -9.34 11.90 1.41
C ILE A 424 -8.45 11.69 0.19
N LEU A 425 -8.97 11.96 -1.02
CA LEU A 425 -8.15 12.12 -2.22
C LEU A 425 -7.71 13.58 -2.31
N TRP A 426 -6.40 13.85 -2.35
CA TRP A 426 -5.82 15.18 -2.50
C TRP A 426 -5.27 15.38 -3.91
N LEU A 427 -5.69 16.48 -4.55
CA LEU A 427 -5.25 16.92 -5.87
C LEU A 427 -4.65 18.33 -5.78
N GLN A 428 -3.37 18.46 -6.15
CA GLN A 428 -2.75 19.76 -6.36
C GLN A 428 -3.23 20.38 -7.68
N GLY A 429 -3.17 21.71 -7.78
CA GLY A 429 -3.50 22.46 -8.98
C GLY A 429 -2.31 22.67 -9.93
N GLY A 430 -2.01 23.93 -10.24
CA GLY A 430 -1.04 24.34 -11.26
C GLY A 430 -1.74 25.02 -12.43
N PRO A 431 -2.26 24.29 -13.45
CA PRO A 431 -2.21 22.84 -13.66
C PRO A 431 -0.79 22.25 -13.74
N GLY A 432 -0.62 20.96 -13.46
CA GLY A 432 0.68 20.28 -13.60
C GLY A 432 1.61 20.40 -12.40
N CYS A 433 1.07 20.70 -11.22
CA CYS A 433 1.81 20.63 -9.95
C CYS A 433 1.57 19.29 -9.24
N SER A 434 2.62 18.74 -8.64
CA SER A 434 2.63 17.44 -7.98
C SER A 434 1.97 17.47 -6.59
N SER A 435 0.99 16.60 -6.40
CA SER A 435 0.36 16.31 -5.10
C SER A 435 1.32 15.62 -4.14
N VAL A 436 2.24 14.80 -4.65
CA VAL A 436 3.29 14.17 -3.84
C VAL A 436 4.37 15.18 -3.45
N GLY A 437 4.87 15.93 -4.43
CA GLY A 437 5.92 16.91 -4.24
C GLY A 437 5.53 18.04 -3.30
N ILE A 438 4.28 18.53 -3.40
CA ILE A 438 3.80 19.66 -2.61
C ILE A 438 2.90 19.18 -1.46
N GLY A 439 1.82 18.47 -1.78
CA GLY A 439 0.83 18.08 -0.78
C GLY A 439 1.38 17.14 0.31
N PHE A 440 2.01 16.04 -0.11
CA PHE A 440 2.57 15.04 0.81
C PHE A 440 3.84 15.54 1.53
N LEU A 441 4.72 16.30 0.88
CA LEU A 441 6.02 16.67 1.49
C LEU A 441 6.11 18.06 2.10
N GLN A 442 5.35 19.03 1.60
CA GLN A 442 5.50 20.45 1.98
C GLN A 442 4.30 20.97 2.79
N GLU A 443 3.12 20.39 2.59
CA GLU A 443 1.88 20.91 3.15
C GLU A 443 1.35 20.04 4.32
N MET A 444 0.70 18.91 4.03
CA MET A 444 -0.14 18.20 5.02
C MET A 444 0.18 16.72 5.21
N GLY A 445 1.19 16.19 4.54
CA GLY A 445 1.59 14.80 4.74
C GLY A 445 2.24 14.54 6.11
N PRO A 446 2.53 13.26 6.41
CA PRO A 446 3.00 12.80 7.72
C PRO A 446 4.43 13.25 8.06
N PHE A 447 5.18 13.77 7.09
CA PHE A 447 6.57 14.19 7.23
C PHE A 447 6.75 15.64 6.76
N MET A 448 7.76 16.32 7.31
CA MET A 448 8.17 17.68 6.97
C MET A 448 9.68 17.82 7.12
N PHE A 449 10.31 18.78 6.46
CA PHE A 449 11.76 18.98 6.56
C PHE A 449 12.19 19.53 7.94
N ASP A 450 13.21 18.92 8.56
CA ASP A 450 13.77 19.35 9.84
C ASP A 450 14.79 20.47 9.66
N ASN A 451 14.32 21.71 9.66
CA ASN A 451 15.14 22.90 9.43
C ASN A 451 16.04 23.31 10.59
N ARG A 452 16.01 22.55 11.70
CA ARG A 452 16.84 22.81 12.89
C ARG A 452 18.23 22.18 12.78
N ARG A 453 18.44 21.26 11.84
CA ARG A 453 19.72 20.57 11.66
C ARG A 453 20.46 21.15 10.47
N ASN A 454 21.68 21.61 10.69
CA ASN A 454 22.57 22.07 9.62
C ASN A 454 23.28 20.86 9.02
N VAL A 455 22.62 20.21 8.06
CA VAL A 455 23.09 18.97 7.41
C VAL A 455 23.23 19.20 5.90
N SER A 456 24.16 18.46 5.28
CA SER A 456 24.46 18.56 3.84
C SER A 456 23.40 17.96 2.90
N ARG A 457 22.37 17.30 3.46
CA ARG A 457 21.23 16.74 2.71
C ARG A 457 19.92 16.96 3.48
N PRO A 458 18.76 17.08 2.82
CA PRO A 458 17.48 17.24 3.49
C PRO A 458 17.17 16.07 4.44
N VAL A 459 16.77 16.40 5.67
CA VAL A 459 16.34 15.44 6.70
C VAL A 459 14.87 15.69 7.01
N LEU A 460 14.11 14.62 7.19
CA LEU A 460 12.69 14.66 7.50
C LEU A 460 12.46 14.49 9.01
N ALA A 461 11.45 15.20 9.51
CA ALA A 461 10.86 15.02 10.81
C ALA A 461 9.36 14.74 10.67
N ARG A 462 8.75 14.26 11.74
CA ARG A 462 7.31 14.02 11.78
C ARG A 462 6.54 15.34 11.75
N ASN A 463 5.48 15.38 10.94
CA ASN A 463 4.48 16.44 10.99
C ASN A 463 3.36 16.07 11.99
N PRO A 464 3.29 16.72 13.17
CA PRO A 464 2.25 16.45 14.15
C PRO A 464 0.86 16.94 13.72
N LEU A 465 0.78 17.76 12.67
CA LEU A 465 -0.46 18.36 12.16
C LEU A 465 -0.87 17.79 10.80
N SER A 466 -0.40 16.58 10.48
CA SER A 466 -0.77 15.88 9.26
C SER A 466 -2.26 15.57 9.17
N TRP A 467 -2.81 15.60 7.96
CA TRP A 467 -4.18 15.15 7.70
C TRP A 467 -4.35 13.64 7.89
N SER A 468 -3.27 12.87 7.81
CA SER A 468 -3.26 11.44 8.14
C SER A 468 -3.61 11.15 9.61
N ASN A 469 -3.72 12.16 10.47
CA ASN A 469 -4.22 12.02 11.84
C ASN A 469 -5.75 11.88 11.91
N VAL A 470 -6.49 12.29 10.87
CA VAL A 470 -7.96 12.33 10.86
C VAL A 470 -8.59 11.49 9.74
N ALA A 471 -7.81 11.09 8.73
CA ALA A 471 -8.27 10.29 7.59
C ALA A 471 -7.15 9.45 7.00
N ASN A 472 -7.49 8.46 6.18
CA ASN A 472 -6.56 7.91 5.20
C ASN A 472 -6.42 8.95 4.07
N VAL A 473 -5.22 9.20 3.56
CA VAL A 473 -4.98 10.26 2.57
C VAL A 473 -4.25 9.71 1.35
N LEU A 474 -4.84 9.91 0.18
CA LEU A 474 -4.29 9.56 -1.13
C LEU A 474 -3.87 10.84 -1.86
N TYR A 475 -2.59 11.01 -2.11
CA TYR A 475 -2.04 12.10 -2.91
C TYR A 475 -1.78 11.59 -4.33
N LEU A 476 -2.39 12.21 -5.34
CA LEU A 476 -2.32 11.75 -6.72
C LEU A 476 -1.70 12.80 -7.62
N ASP A 477 -0.60 12.47 -8.30
CA ASP A 477 0.02 13.34 -9.28
C ASP A 477 -0.76 13.27 -10.60
N THR A 478 -1.40 14.37 -10.97
CA THR A 478 -2.27 14.46 -12.14
C THR A 478 -2.19 15.86 -12.77
N PRO A 479 -2.29 15.99 -14.10
CA PRO A 479 -2.42 14.92 -15.11
C PRO A 479 -1.10 14.15 -15.37
N ALA A 480 -1.09 13.22 -16.32
CA ALA A 480 0.14 12.56 -16.76
C ALA A 480 1.24 13.59 -17.11
N PHE A 481 2.51 13.25 -16.86
CA PHE A 481 3.69 14.14 -16.87
C PHE A 481 3.86 15.06 -15.65
N THR A 482 2.90 15.09 -14.73
CA THR A 482 3.04 15.82 -13.46
C THR A 482 3.85 15.01 -12.47
N GLY A 483 4.87 15.62 -11.86
CA GLY A 483 5.73 14.94 -10.88
C GLY A 483 6.37 13.69 -11.48
N PHE A 484 6.06 12.51 -10.93
CA PHE A 484 6.52 11.22 -11.50
C PHE A 484 5.54 10.55 -12.46
N SER A 485 4.31 11.07 -12.60
CA SER A 485 3.30 10.51 -13.51
C SER A 485 3.78 10.51 -14.96
N ARG A 486 3.44 9.47 -15.73
CA ARG A 486 4.03 9.23 -17.06
C ARG A 486 3.02 8.79 -18.12
N SER A 487 3.35 9.06 -19.38
CA SER A 487 2.70 8.51 -20.57
C SER A 487 3.76 7.92 -21.51
N SER A 488 3.42 6.84 -22.19
CA SER A 488 4.21 6.28 -23.29
C SER A 488 3.93 6.95 -24.64
N ASP A 489 3.08 7.99 -24.68
CA ASP A 489 2.87 8.79 -25.88
C ASP A 489 4.19 9.36 -26.39
N ASN A 490 4.32 9.37 -27.72
CA ASN A 490 5.36 10.17 -28.35
C ASN A 490 5.10 11.63 -27.96
N VAL A 491 6.15 12.29 -27.47
CA VAL A 491 6.21 13.59 -26.79
C VAL A 491 5.50 14.76 -27.52
N THR A 492 4.94 14.55 -28.70
CA THR A 492 4.34 15.55 -29.59
C THR A 492 2.91 15.95 -29.24
N ASP A 493 2.11 15.15 -28.52
CA ASP A 493 0.76 15.54 -28.08
C ASP A 493 0.65 15.54 -26.54
N ARG A 494 1.24 16.57 -25.92
CA ARG A 494 1.10 16.89 -24.48
C ARG A 494 -0.14 17.73 -24.18
N SER A 495 -1.13 17.75 -25.10
CA SER A 495 -2.35 18.52 -24.94
C SER A 495 -3.25 17.88 -23.87
N TRP A 496 -3.35 18.54 -22.72
CA TRP A 496 -4.18 18.11 -21.59
C TRP A 496 -5.28 19.14 -21.33
N GLY A 497 -6.43 18.69 -20.83
CA GLY A 497 -7.54 19.54 -20.45
C GLY A 497 -8.28 19.00 -19.23
N ASP A 498 -9.37 19.65 -18.86
CA ASP A 498 -10.13 19.27 -17.66
C ASP A 498 -10.87 17.94 -17.86
N GLY A 499 -11.46 17.73 -19.04
CA GLY A 499 -12.33 16.58 -19.30
C GLY A 499 -11.60 15.24 -19.34
N ASN A 500 -10.47 15.20 -20.04
CA ASN A 500 -9.62 14.03 -20.04
C ASN A 500 -9.00 13.86 -18.62
N THR A 501 -8.59 14.93 -17.91
CA THR A 501 -7.92 14.81 -16.60
C THR A 501 -8.88 14.22 -15.58
N THR A 502 -10.14 14.65 -15.63
CA THR A 502 -11.26 14.08 -14.87
C THR A 502 -11.44 12.59 -15.18
N THR A 503 -11.28 12.19 -16.44
CA THR A 503 -11.37 10.78 -16.86
C THR A 503 -10.23 9.96 -16.25
N ASP A 504 -8.99 10.42 -16.35
CA ASP A 504 -7.83 9.73 -15.80
C ASP A 504 -7.89 9.67 -14.27
N ASN A 505 -8.32 10.73 -13.59
CA ASN A 505 -8.52 10.73 -12.14
C ASN A 505 -9.58 9.70 -11.70
N MET A 506 -10.68 9.57 -12.44
CA MET A 506 -11.70 8.56 -12.17
C MET A 506 -11.15 7.14 -12.37
N LEU A 507 -10.36 6.91 -13.41
CA LEU A 507 -9.73 5.62 -13.67
C LEU A 507 -8.67 5.28 -12.61
N ALA A 508 -7.86 6.26 -12.20
CA ALA A 508 -6.89 6.11 -11.12
C ALA A 508 -7.57 5.78 -9.80
N LEU A 509 -8.68 6.46 -9.45
CA LEU A 509 -9.44 6.13 -8.25
C LEU A 509 -10.01 4.71 -8.27
N ARG A 510 -10.47 4.22 -9.44
CA ARG A 510 -10.91 2.83 -9.59
C ARG A 510 -9.75 1.84 -9.48
N ALA A 511 -8.60 2.14 -10.10
CA ALA A 511 -7.38 1.34 -9.96
C ALA A 511 -6.90 1.30 -8.50
N PHE A 512 -7.00 2.43 -7.80
CA PHE A 512 -6.71 2.52 -6.37
C PHE A 512 -7.63 1.62 -5.54
N TYR A 513 -8.93 1.58 -5.82
CA TYR A 513 -9.83 0.64 -5.12
C TYR A 513 -9.63 -0.82 -5.48
N GLN A 514 -9.06 -1.13 -6.64
CA GLN A 514 -8.61 -2.49 -6.96
C GLN A 514 -7.37 -2.86 -6.14
N ARG A 515 -6.45 -1.89 -6.00
CA ARG A 515 -5.22 -1.99 -5.21
C ARG A 515 -5.49 -2.10 -3.71
N PHE A 516 -6.41 -1.29 -3.19
CA PHE A 516 -6.81 -1.21 -1.78
C PHE A 516 -8.32 -1.44 -1.61
N PRO A 517 -8.83 -2.68 -1.75
CA PRO A 517 -10.27 -2.98 -1.70
C PRO A 517 -10.96 -2.54 -0.42
N ALA A 518 -10.25 -2.53 0.72
CA ALA A 518 -10.77 -2.09 2.01
C ALA A 518 -11.19 -0.60 2.03
N MET A 519 -10.62 0.21 1.13
CA MET A 519 -10.91 1.64 1.01
C MET A 519 -12.19 1.93 0.23
N ARG A 520 -12.65 0.99 -0.60
CA ARG A 520 -13.78 1.18 -1.52
C ARG A 520 -15.09 1.56 -0.82
N GLN A 521 -15.32 1.03 0.38
CA GLN A 521 -16.54 1.29 1.16
C GLN A 521 -16.41 2.51 2.07
N ARG A 522 -15.21 3.08 2.21
CA ARG A 522 -14.96 4.19 3.13
C ARG A 522 -15.61 5.46 2.59
N PRO A 523 -16.12 6.33 3.49
CA PRO A 523 -16.50 7.69 3.13
C PRO A 523 -15.38 8.39 2.36
N LEU A 524 -15.62 8.74 1.09
CA LEU A 524 -14.67 9.44 0.24
C LEU A 524 -14.94 10.94 0.29
N PHE A 525 -13.88 11.71 0.52
CA PHE A 525 -13.84 13.14 0.28
C PHE A 525 -12.82 13.46 -0.81
N VAL A 526 -13.20 14.26 -1.80
CA VAL A 526 -12.26 14.75 -2.82
C VAL A 526 -11.84 16.15 -2.45
N ALA A 527 -10.54 16.38 -2.34
CA ALA A 527 -9.96 17.62 -1.88
C ALA A 527 -8.84 18.12 -2.78
N GLY A 528 -8.57 19.42 -2.75
CA GLY A 528 -7.47 20.00 -3.52
C GLY A 528 -7.32 21.50 -3.32
N GLN A 529 -6.35 22.08 -4.04
CA GLN A 529 -6.06 23.51 -3.98
C GLN A 529 -5.75 24.15 -5.34
N GLY A 530 -6.03 25.46 -5.47
CA GLY A 530 -5.66 26.25 -6.64
C GLY A 530 -6.46 25.84 -7.87
N TYR A 531 -5.80 25.46 -8.96
CA TYR A 531 -6.48 24.95 -10.16
C TYR A 531 -7.27 23.65 -9.91
N ALA A 532 -7.02 22.94 -8.81
CA ALA A 532 -7.89 21.83 -8.41
C ALA A 532 -9.33 22.28 -8.09
N GLY A 533 -9.62 23.59 -8.05
CA GLY A 533 -10.97 24.11 -8.13
C GLY A 533 -11.73 23.74 -9.41
N HIS A 534 -11.06 23.28 -10.47
CA HIS A 534 -11.66 22.57 -11.60
C HIS A 534 -11.68 21.05 -11.35
N PHE A 535 -10.53 20.46 -11.03
CA PHE A 535 -10.38 19.00 -10.91
C PHE A 535 -11.32 18.35 -9.88
N VAL A 536 -11.44 18.95 -8.70
CA VAL A 536 -12.22 18.42 -7.57
C VAL A 536 -13.73 18.37 -7.89
N PRO A 537 -14.40 19.48 -8.25
CA PRO A 537 -15.83 19.41 -8.54
C PRO A 537 -16.14 18.57 -9.78
N MET A 538 -15.30 18.59 -10.82
CA MET A 538 -15.53 17.80 -12.02
C MET A 538 -15.40 16.29 -11.77
N LEU A 539 -14.42 15.86 -10.97
CA LEU A 539 -14.31 14.46 -10.54
C LEU A 539 -15.52 14.05 -9.69
N ALA A 540 -15.95 14.91 -8.77
CA ALA A 540 -17.12 14.62 -7.93
C ALA A 540 -18.40 14.49 -8.77
N GLU A 541 -18.61 15.36 -9.77
CA GLU A 541 -19.77 15.27 -10.67
C GLU A 541 -19.73 13.98 -11.51
N ARG A 542 -18.52 13.60 -11.96
CA ARG A 542 -18.31 12.33 -12.67
C ARG A 542 -18.64 11.12 -11.79
N ILE A 543 -18.30 11.15 -10.50
CA ILE A 543 -18.64 10.11 -9.52
C ILE A 543 -20.15 10.05 -9.29
N VAL A 544 -20.82 11.19 -9.11
CA VAL A 544 -22.29 11.25 -8.96
C VAL A 544 -22.98 10.63 -10.18
N SER A 545 -22.54 11.01 -11.39
CA SER A 545 -23.08 10.47 -12.64
C SER A 545 -22.84 8.96 -12.77
N PHE A 546 -21.65 8.49 -12.41
CA PHE A 546 -21.31 7.06 -12.39
C PHE A 546 -22.19 6.26 -11.43
N ASN A 547 -22.39 6.77 -10.21
CA ASN A 547 -23.24 6.12 -9.21
C ASN A 547 -24.69 6.03 -9.70
N ALA A 548 -25.24 7.09 -10.29
CA ALA A 548 -26.60 7.09 -10.84
C ALA A 548 -26.76 6.04 -11.97
N GLN A 549 -25.77 5.92 -12.86
CA GLN A 549 -25.79 4.93 -13.95
C GLN A 549 -25.72 3.48 -13.44
N ASN A 550 -24.88 3.17 -12.45
CA ASN A 550 -24.75 1.80 -11.96
C ASN A 550 -25.94 1.35 -11.10
N LEU A 551 -26.57 2.28 -10.37
CA LEU A 551 -27.83 1.99 -9.66
C LEU A 551 -28.95 1.61 -10.63
N THR A 552 -29.00 2.22 -11.82
CA THR A 552 -30.00 1.88 -12.85
C THR A 552 -29.70 0.58 -13.59
N GLN A 553 -28.42 0.19 -13.69
CA GLN A 553 -27.98 -1.06 -14.33
C GLN A 553 -27.88 -2.27 -13.38
N LEU A 554 -28.24 -2.12 -12.09
CA LEU A 554 -28.15 -3.16 -11.05
C LEU A 554 -26.74 -3.75 -10.88
N THR A 555 -25.72 -3.00 -11.29
CA THR A 555 -24.33 -3.32 -10.99
C THR A 555 -24.03 -2.67 -9.63
N ASN A 556 -23.80 -3.46 -8.57
CA ASN A 556 -23.52 -2.95 -7.20
C ASN A 556 -22.14 -2.23 -7.08
N GLU A 557 -21.69 -1.55 -8.13
CA GLU A 557 -20.42 -0.82 -8.21
C GLU A 557 -20.67 0.69 -8.05
N THR A 558 -20.74 1.16 -6.80
CA THR A 558 -20.82 2.60 -6.45
C THR A 558 -19.59 3.08 -5.68
N ILE A 559 -19.33 4.38 -5.70
CA ILE A 559 -18.30 5.06 -4.90
C ILE A 559 -18.97 5.89 -3.79
N ASN A 560 -18.55 5.70 -2.54
CA ASN A 560 -19.15 6.32 -1.36
C ASN A 560 -18.70 7.79 -1.14
N LEU A 561 -18.96 8.66 -2.13
CA LEU A 561 -18.67 10.09 -2.04
C LEU A 561 -19.50 10.79 -0.95
N LYS A 562 -18.84 11.49 -0.03
CA LYS A 562 -19.47 12.22 1.10
C LYS A 562 -19.29 13.74 1.06
N GLY A 563 -18.40 14.27 0.22
CA GLY A 563 -18.26 15.70 0.06
C GLY A 563 -16.98 16.10 -0.68
N ILE A 564 -16.86 17.40 -0.95
CA ILE A 564 -15.64 17.98 -1.52
C ILE A 564 -15.10 19.14 -0.70
N MET A 565 -13.78 19.34 -0.74
CA MET A 565 -13.07 20.40 -0.01
C MET A 565 -12.07 21.10 -0.92
N VAL A 566 -12.22 22.40 -1.18
CA VAL A 566 -11.31 23.11 -2.09
C VAL A 566 -10.71 24.35 -1.43
N GLY A 567 -9.38 24.37 -1.37
CA GLY A 567 -8.59 25.48 -0.85
C GLY A 567 -8.22 26.47 -1.94
N ASN A 568 -8.35 27.77 -1.66
CA ASN A 568 -7.93 28.87 -2.52
C ASN A 568 -8.21 28.60 -4.01
N PRO A 569 -9.48 28.28 -4.37
CA PRO A 569 -9.80 27.71 -5.67
C PRO A 569 -9.73 28.74 -6.78
N TRP A 570 -9.19 28.34 -7.93
CA TRP A 570 -9.55 28.91 -9.22
C TRP A 570 -10.81 28.18 -9.70
N SER A 571 -11.91 28.90 -9.89
CA SER A 571 -13.20 28.30 -10.25
C SER A 571 -14.04 29.16 -11.17
N ASP A 572 -13.83 30.47 -11.14
CA ASP A 572 -14.36 31.37 -12.15
C ASP A 572 -13.29 32.40 -12.47
N PRO A 573 -12.60 32.25 -13.61
CA PRO A 573 -11.48 33.13 -13.93
C PRO A 573 -11.90 34.61 -14.05
N GLY A 574 -13.16 34.91 -14.38
CA GLY A 574 -13.65 36.28 -14.39
C GLY A 574 -13.70 36.88 -12.99
N PHE A 575 -14.33 36.18 -12.04
CA PHE A 575 -14.44 36.63 -10.65
C PHE A 575 -13.10 36.57 -9.91
N ASP A 576 -12.33 35.51 -10.09
CA ASP A 576 -11.07 35.28 -9.38
C ASP A 576 -10.02 36.35 -9.77
N ASN A 577 -9.86 36.65 -11.06
CA ASN A 577 -8.92 37.68 -11.52
C ASN A 577 -9.36 39.11 -11.18
N ALA A 578 -10.66 39.42 -11.32
CA ALA A 578 -11.18 40.70 -10.86
C ALA A 578 -10.99 40.88 -9.34
N GLY A 579 -11.18 39.79 -8.59
CA GLY A 579 -10.90 39.70 -7.16
C GLY A 579 -9.43 39.92 -6.83
N ALA A 580 -8.50 39.36 -7.61
CA ALA A 580 -7.05 39.57 -7.49
C ALA A 580 -6.68 41.05 -7.63
N VAL A 581 -7.10 41.71 -8.72
CA VAL A 581 -6.82 43.14 -8.95
C VAL A 581 -7.39 44.01 -7.82
N ALA A 582 -8.62 43.72 -7.38
CA ALA A 582 -9.24 44.44 -6.25
C ALA A 582 -8.49 44.21 -4.94
N PHE A 583 -8.06 42.97 -4.69
CA PHE A 583 -7.30 42.62 -3.50
C PHE A 583 -5.95 43.33 -3.48
N TRP A 584 -5.20 43.32 -4.59
CA TRP A 584 -3.90 44.00 -4.69
C TRP A 584 -4.02 45.48 -4.38
N TYR A 585 -5.04 46.17 -4.89
CA TYR A 585 -5.29 47.56 -4.54
C TYR A 585 -5.66 47.72 -3.06
N SER A 586 -6.55 46.88 -2.54
CA SER A 586 -7.00 46.96 -1.14
C SER A 586 -5.88 46.71 -0.12
N GLN A 587 -4.87 45.92 -0.50
CA GLN A 587 -3.70 45.62 0.32
C GLN A 587 -2.53 46.57 0.05
N GLY A 588 -2.71 47.59 -0.80
CA GLY A 588 -1.68 48.58 -1.12
C GLY A 588 -0.52 48.03 -1.95
N LEU A 589 -0.72 46.92 -2.68
CA LEU A 589 0.31 46.31 -3.54
C LEU A 589 0.44 47.01 -4.89
N ILE A 590 -0.63 47.67 -5.35
CA ILE A 590 -0.65 48.46 -6.58
C ILE A 590 -1.19 49.87 -6.35
N SER A 591 -0.74 50.82 -7.15
CA SER A 591 -1.17 52.21 -7.07
C SER A 591 -2.62 52.40 -7.51
N ARG A 592 -3.27 53.48 -7.05
CA ARG A 592 -4.61 53.85 -7.52
C ARG A 592 -4.66 54.04 -9.04
N GLY A 593 -3.61 54.61 -9.63
CA GLY A 593 -3.50 54.81 -11.07
C GLY A 593 -3.49 53.49 -11.82
N THR A 594 -2.66 52.54 -11.37
CA THR A 594 -2.61 51.17 -11.90
C THR A 594 -3.96 50.46 -11.77
N PHE A 595 -4.59 50.50 -10.60
CA PHE A 595 -5.90 49.86 -10.37
C PHE A 595 -7.00 50.43 -11.27
N VAL A 596 -7.15 51.76 -11.32
CA VAL A 596 -8.18 52.41 -12.15
C VAL A 596 -7.92 52.16 -13.63
N GLY A 597 -6.65 52.22 -14.06
CA GLY A 597 -6.24 51.94 -15.43
C GLY A 597 -6.55 50.50 -15.85
N LEU A 598 -6.21 49.51 -15.01
CA LEU A 598 -6.55 48.10 -15.25
C LEU A 598 -8.07 47.92 -15.41
N LYS A 599 -8.89 48.48 -14.53
CA LYS A 599 -10.36 48.34 -14.62
C LYS A 599 -10.96 49.04 -15.84
N ALA A 600 -10.36 50.14 -16.30
CA ALA A 600 -10.89 50.93 -17.39
C ALA A 600 -10.45 50.42 -18.77
N GLU A 601 -9.21 49.94 -18.88
CA GLU A 601 -8.57 49.66 -20.17
C GLU A 601 -8.40 48.16 -20.44
N CYS A 602 -8.51 47.28 -19.44
CA CYS A 602 -8.45 45.83 -19.63
C CYS A 602 -9.85 45.21 -19.58
N SER A 603 -10.18 44.37 -20.57
CA SER A 603 -11.36 43.52 -20.47
C SER A 603 -11.16 42.40 -19.43
N ALA A 604 -12.24 41.75 -19.03
CA ALA A 604 -12.16 40.55 -18.20
C ALA A 604 -11.29 39.47 -18.88
N LYS A 605 -11.45 39.30 -20.20
CA LYS A 605 -10.65 38.36 -21.00
C LYS A 605 -9.18 38.73 -21.00
N ASP A 606 -8.83 40.02 -21.16
CA ASP A 606 -7.43 40.46 -21.12
C ASP A 606 -6.83 40.16 -19.75
N THR A 607 -7.56 40.48 -18.68
CA THR A 607 -7.14 40.25 -17.29
C THR A 607 -6.85 38.78 -17.04
N VAL A 608 -7.73 37.90 -17.50
CA VAL A 608 -7.54 36.45 -17.38
C VAL A 608 -6.34 35.99 -18.21
N LEU A 609 -6.21 36.44 -19.46
CA LEU A 609 -5.12 36.01 -20.34
C LEU A 609 -3.74 36.32 -19.75
N TRP A 610 -3.51 37.54 -19.25
CA TRP A 610 -2.19 37.87 -18.72
C TRP A 610 -1.95 37.31 -17.30
N MET A 611 -2.98 37.12 -16.48
CA MET A 611 -2.81 36.45 -15.18
C MET A 611 -2.56 34.95 -15.33
N THR A 612 -3.12 34.31 -16.36
CA THR A 612 -2.92 32.89 -16.66
C THR A 612 -1.62 32.63 -17.45
N GLN A 613 -1.24 33.50 -18.39
CA GLN A 613 -0.12 33.26 -19.32
C GLN A 613 1.11 34.16 -19.07
N GLY A 614 1.07 35.03 -18.06
CA GLY A 614 2.14 36.00 -17.80
C GLY A 614 2.40 36.90 -19.00
N ASN A 615 3.68 37.12 -19.34
CA ASN A 615 4.11 37.91 -20.50
C ASN A 615 3.82 37.25 -21.86
N GLY A 616 3.38 35.99 -21.88
CA GLY A 616 2.92 35.29 -23.09
C GLY A 616 1.50 35.65 -23.52
N GLY A 617 0.71 36.31 -22.67
CA GLY A 617 -0.62 36.79 -23.03
C GLY A 617 -0.53 37.97 -23.99
N ASN A 618 -1.14 37.85 -25.18
CA ASN A 618 -1.11 38.85 -26.26
C ASN A 618 -2.01 40.07 -25.95
N VAL A 619 -1.75 40.74 -24.83
CA VAL A 619 -2.42 41.96 -24.38
C VAL A 619 -1.68 43.16 -24.97
N THR A 620 -2.41 44.05 -25.66
CA THR A 620 -1.84 45.19 -26.39
C THR A 620 -2.46 46.52 -25.94
N GLY A 621 -1.91 47.63 -26.41
CA GLY A 621 -2.45 48.97 -26.12
C GLY A 621 -2.32 49.38 -24.65
N LYS A 622 -3.26 50.19 -24.18
CA LYS A 622 -3.22 50.78 -22.82
C LYS A 622 -3.33 49.74 -21.70
N CYS A 623 -4.05 48.64 -21.93
CA CYS A 623 -4.12 47.55 -20.94
C CYS A 623 -2.72 46.98 -20.64
N ALA A 624 -1.88 46.79 -21.66
CA ALA A 624 -0.51 46.31 -21.49
C ALA A 624 0.31 47.25 -20.61
N THR A 625 0.16 48.57 -20.76
CA THR A 625 0.84 49.57 -19.91
C THR A 625 0.50 49.41 -18.44
N PHE A 626 -0.78 49.22 -18.11
CA PHE A 626 -1.23 49.07 -16.73
C PHE A 626 -0.94 47.68 -16.16
N ARG A 627 -0.98 46.63 -16.98
CA ARG A 627 -0.46 45.30 -16.64
C ARG A 627 1.00 45.38 -16.23
N ASP A 628 1.85 45.98 -17.06
CA ASP A 628 3.29 46.06 -16.79
C ASP A 628 3.57 46.90 -15.54
N ALA A 629 2.76 47.93 -15.28
CA ALA A 629 2.82 48.68 -14.03
C ALA A 629 2.50 47.79 -12.82
N ALA A 630 1.42 47.00 -12.87
CA ALA A 630 1.07 46.08 -11.80
C ALA A 630 2.14 45.00 -11.57
N LEU A 631 2.69 44.42 -12.63
CA LEU A 631 3.80 43.46 -12.53
C LEU A 631 5.05 44.08 -11.88
N ARG A 632 5.41 45.31 -12.26
CA ARG A 632 6.54 46.04 -11.63
C ARG A 632 6.27 46.36 -10.17
N GLU A 633 5.07 46.84 -9.83
CA GLU A 633 4.69 47.21 -8.47
C GLU A 633 4.67 45.98 -7.53
N THR A 634 4.40 44.79 -8.07
CA THR A 634 4.28 43.53 -7.30
C THR A 634 5.51 42.61 -7.37
N ALA A 635 6.51 42.89 -8.21
CA ALA A 635 7.65 42.00 -8.48
C ALA A 635 8.42 41.55 -7.23
N SER A 636 8.51 42.40 -6.20
CA SER A 636 9.25 42.12 -4.96
C SER A 636 8.39 41.48 -3.85
N ILE A 637 7.11 41.21 -4.10
CA ILE A 637 6.16 40.67 -3.12
C ILE A 637 5.95 39.16 -3.34
N ASN A 638 5.79 38.40 -2.25
CA ASN A 638 5.32 37.00 -2.35
C ASN A 638 3.79 36.98 -2.44
N LEU A 639 3.26 36.88 -3.65
CA LEU A 639 1.81 36.92 -3.86
C LEU A 639 1.08 35.65 -3.38
N TYR A 640 1.79 34.54 -3.12
CA TYR A 640 1.22 33.33 -2.49
C TYR A 640 1.01 33.48 -0.98
N GLY A 641 1.50 34.56 -0.38
CA GLY A 641 1.37 34.81 1.05
C GLY A 641 2.07 36.10 1.42
N LEU A 642 1.30 37.18 1.54
CA LEU A 642 1.85 38.53 1.79
C LEU A 642 2.68 38.62 3.08
N ASN A 643 2.39 37.77 4.05
CA ASN A 643 3.11 37.69 5.33
C ASN A 643 4.23 36.63 5.33
N GLY A 644 4.48 35.97 4.20
CA GLY A 644 5.48 34.93 4.04
C GLY A 644 6.88 35.48 3.79
N PHE A 645 7.89 34.81 4.34
CA PHE A 645 9.29 35.11 4.02
C PHE A 645 9.65 34.57 2.62
N ARG A 646 10.60 35.23 1.93
CA ARG A 646 11.20 34.71 0.70
C ARG A 646 12.42 33.85 1.06
N CYS A 647 12.66 32.77 0.30
CA CYS A 647 13.91 32.03 0.42
C CYS A 647 15.07 32.92 -0.04
N ALA A 648 16.01 33.24 0.87
CA ALA A 648 17.18 34.03 0.53
C ALA A 648 18.20 33.15 -0.23
N MET A 649 18.38 33.42 -1.52
CA MET A 649 19.37 32.75 -2.37
C MET A 649 20.48 33.71 -2.79
N GLN A 650 21.63 33.18 -3.24
CA GLN A 650 22.69 34.01 -3.79
C GLN A 650 22.16 34.82 -4.99
N PRO A 651 22.50 36.12 -5.11
CA PRO A 651 22.10 36.93 -6.26
C PRO A 651 22.53 36.25 -7.57
N GLY A 652 21.60 36.08 -8.52
CA GLY A 652 21.89 35.51 -9.84
C GLY A 652 21.79 33.98 -9.95
N TYR A 653 21.53 33.25 -8.85
CA TYR A 653 21.40 31.80 -8.88
C TYR A 653 20.00 31.34 -8.44
N VAL A 654 19.21 30.84 -9.40
CA VAL A 654 17.96 30.11 -9.14
C VAL A 654 18.20 28.63 -9.44
N PRO A 655 18.20 27.74 -8.44
CA PRO A 655 18.32 26.31 -8.67
C PRO A 655 17.23 25.81 -9.62
N PRO A 656 17.51 24.80 -10.46
CA PRO A 656 16.52 24.22 -11.37
C PRO A 656 15.18 23.87 -10.69
N GLY A 657 15.21 23.39 -9.45
CA GLY A 657 14.03 23.03 -8.65
C GLY A 657 13.11 24.15 -8.17
N LEU A 658 13.54 25.42 -8.30
CA LEU A 658 12.71 26.59 -7.98
C LEU A 658 12.19 27.29 -9.24
N LYS A 659 12.65 26.90 -10.44
CA LYS A 659 12.09 27.39 -11.70
C LYS A 659 10.66 26.84 -11.84
N GLY A 660 9.66 27.73 -11.87
CA GLY A 660 8.24 27.38 -12.01
C GLY A 660 7.47 27.10 -10.70
N VAL A 661 8.14 26.98 -9.55
CA VAL A 661 7.49 26.82 -8.22
C VAL A 661 7.28 28.17 -7.51
N LEU A 662 7.82 29.25 -8.07
CA LEU A 662 7.54 30.64 -7.71
C LEU A 662 6.78 31.35 -8.84
N PRO A 663 5.45 31.17 -9.01
CA PRO A 663 4.73 31.83 -10.09
C PRO A 663 4.35 33.28 -9.72
N LEU A 664 5.32 34.18 -9.87
CA LEU A 664 5.18 35.62 -10.22
C LEU A 664 6.55 36.33 -10.22
N ALA A 665 7.66 35.59 -10.14
CA ALA A 665 8.87 35.98 -10.85
C ALA A 665 8.74 35.53 -12.31
N GLY A 666 7.82 36.17 -13.03
CA GLY A 666 7.91 36.18 -14.47
C GLY A 666 9.25 36.83 -14.86
N ASP A 667 9.95 36.14 -15.75
CA ASP A 667 11.09 36.57 -16.52
C ASP A 667 12.47 36.63 -15.83
N GLU A 668 13.44 36.08 -16.58
CA GLU A 668 14.84 36.48 -16.55
C GLU A 668 15.02 38.02 -16.62
N ALA A 669 14.04 38.78 -17.08
CA ALA A 669 13.99 40.25 -17.01
C ALA A 669 13.92 40.82 -15.58
N SER A 670 13.43 40.06 -14.60
CA SER A 670 13.51 40.44 -13.16
C SER A 670 14.97 40.46 -12.66
N LEU A 671 15.86 39.72 -13.32
CA LEU A 671 17.31 39.72 -13.08
C LEU A 671 18.03 40.81 -13.90
N GLU A 672 17.51 41.22 -15.07
CA GLU A 672 18.10 42.28 -15.89
C GLU A 672 17.77 43.72 -15.42
N LEU A 673 16.70 43.93 -14.65
CA LEU A 673 16.26 45.30 -14.25
C LEU A 673 16.98 45.92 -13.04
N GLY A 674 18.08 45.36 -12.54
CA GLY A 674 19.00 46.07 -11.64
C GLY A 674 18.39 46.66 -10.37
N VAL A 675 17.29 46.10 -9.84
CA VAL A 675 16.62 46.63 -8.65
C VAL A 675 17.27 46.08 -7.40
N SER A 676 18.01 46.96 -6.72
CA SER A 676 18.80 46.79 -5.50
C SER A 676 18.24 45.80 -4.45
N PRO A 677 19.10 45.03 -3.76
CA PRO A 677 18.68 44.26 -2.60
C PRO A 677 18.20 45.24 -1.53
N VAL A 678 16.92 45.19 -1.17
CA VAL A 678 16.49 45.88 0.05
C VAL A 678 17.22 45.20 1.19
N ALA A 679 18.25 45.90 1.65
CA ALA A 679 19.05 45.55 2.80
C ALA A 679 18.13 45.17 3.95
N PHE A 680 18.43 44.02 4.53
CA PHE A 680 18.09 43.62 5.89
C PHE A 680 18.02 44.88 6.78
N GLN A 681 16.84 45.28 7.25
CA GLN A 681 16.78 46.25 8.33
C GLN A 681 17.29 45.52 9.59
N PRO A 682 18.48 45.85 10.12
CA PRO A 682 18.97 45.22 11.33
C PRO A 682 18.17 45.84 12.47
N GLY A 683 17.31 45.06 13.13
CA GLY A 683 16.74 45.49 14.42
C GLY A 683 15.26 45.23 14.67
N ARG A 684 14.49 44.62 13.76
CA ARG A 684 13.20 44.02 14.19
C ARG A 684 13.48 42.62 14.75
N PRO A 685 13.16 42.33 16.02
CA PRO A 685 13.30 40.98 16.53
C PRO A 685 12.40 40.09 15.69
N ALA A 686 12.99 39.07 15.05
CA ALA A 686 12.24 37.96 14.52
C ALA A 686 11.38 37.45 15.68
N GLY A 687 10.05 37.55 15.55
CA GLY A 687 9.16 36.79 16.42
C GLY A 687 9.59 35.32 16.40
N PRO A 688 9.28 34.52 17.44
CA PRO A 688 9.74 33.14 17.53
C PRO A 688 9.46 32.44 16.19
N PRO A 689 10.47 31.80 15.57
CA PRO A 689 10.30 31.19 14.26
C PRO A 689 9.16 30.19 14.36
N ASN A 690 8.13 30.35 13.53
CA ASN A 690 7.12 29.30 13.36
C ASN A 690 7.88 28.06 12.86
N PRO A 691 8.02 26.99 13.66
CA PRO A 691 8.82 25.83 13.26
C PRO A 691 8.18 25.06 12.09
N TYR A 692 6.94 25.40 11.71
CA TYR A 692 6.17 24.75 10.65
C TYR A 692 6.20 25.48 9.30
N TYR A 693 6.70 26.73 9.24
CA TYR A 693 6.80 27.47 7.98
C TYR A 693 8.26 27.57 7.53
N ASP A 694 8.54 27.11 6.31
CA ASP A 694 9.85 27.18 5.68
C ASP A 694 9.75 27.78 4.28
N ALA A 695 10.31 28.98 4.12
CA ALA A 695 10.32 29.68 2.84
C ALA A 695 11.12 28.95 1.74
N CYS A 696 12.03 28.05 2.11
CA CYS A 696 12.88 27.29 1.20
C CYS A 696 12.42 25.83 1.02
N VAL A 697 11.24 25.47 1.53
CA VAL A 697 10.75 24.07 1.58
C VAL A 697 10.71 23.42 0.20
N SER A 698 10.35 24.17 -0.84
CA SER A 698 10.28 23.65 -2.21
C SER A 698 11.64 23.27 -2.80
N TYR A 699 12.70 23.99 -2.42
CA TYR A 699 14.06 23.62 -2.81
C TYR A 699 14.50 22.31 -2.15
N ARG A 700 14.19 22.15 -0.85
CA ARG A 700 14.48 20.91 -0.11
C ARG A 700 13.69 19.73 -0.66
N ALA A 701 12.42 19.94 -1.01
CA ALA A 701 11.59 18.94 -1.66
C ALA A 701 12.18 18.50 -2.99
N TRP A 702 12.63 19.45 -3.81
CA TRP A 702 13.31 19.15 -5.08
C TRP A 702 14.60 18.36 -4.86
N GLU A 703 15.48 18.80 -3.96
CA GLU A 703 16.75 18.11 -3.67
C GLU A 703 16.50 16.68 -3.15
N TRP A 704 15.49 16.50 -2.30
CA TRP A 704 15.13 15.21 -1.75
C TRP A 704 14.53 14.27 -2.82
N LEU A 705 13.58 14.75 -3.62
CA LEU A 705 12.91 13.93 -4.65
C LEU A 705 13.80 13.60 -5.85
N ASN A 706 14.84 14.39 -6.11
CA ASN A 706 15.83 14.08 -7.15
C ASN A 706 16.98 13.18 -6.66
N ASN A 707 16.94 12.74 -5.39
CA ASN A 707 17.86 11.72 -4.91
C ASN A 707 17.41 10.33 -5.43
N PRO A 708 18.26 9.55 -6.13
CA PRO A 708 17.94 8.21 -6.60
C PRO A 708 17.43 7.27 -5.50
N GLU A 709 18.04 7.30 -4.31
CA GLU A 709 17.64 6.47 -3.17
C GLU A 709 16.20 6.77 -2.71
N VAL A 710 15.78 8.03 -2.85
CA VAL A 710 14.41 8.45 -2.52
C VAL A 710 13.43 7.97 -3.58
N GLN A 711 13.80 8.08 -4.86
CA GLN A 711 12.94 7.61 -5.96
C GLN A 711 12.76 6.09 -5.91
N GLU A 712 13.80 5.34 -5.60
CA GLU A 712 13.72 3.90 -5.41
C GLU A 712 12.85 3.55 -4.19
N ALA A 713 13.06 4.23 -3.05
CA ALA A 713 12.26 4.02 -1.84
C ALA A 713 10.76 4.32 -2.03
N LEU A 714 10.43 5.26 -2.90
CA LEU A 714 9.06 5.62 -3.27
C LEU A 714 8.52 4.79 -4.46
N HIS A 715 9.28 3.80 -4.93
CA HIS A 715 8.92 2.98 -6.10
C HIS A 715 8.66 3.81 -7.37
N ALA A 716 9.25 5.00 -7.47
CA ALA A 716 9.16 5.87 -8.63
C ALA A 716 10.06 5.39 -9.77
N ILE A 717 11.17 4.73 -9.43
CA ILE A 717 12.10 4.04 -10.33
C ILE A 717 12.40 2.63 -9.80
N GLY A 718 12.78 1.70 -10.70
CA GLY A 718 13.27 0.39 -10.29
C GLY A 718 14.76 0.39 -9.89
N PRO A 719 15.28 -0.70 -9.27
CA PRO A 719 16.66 -0.77 -8.75
C PRO A 719 17.78 -0.59 -9.79
N GLU A 720 17.45 -0.70 -11.07
CA GLU A 720 18.39 -0.55 -12.20
C GLU A 720 17.97 0.58 -13.15
N GLU A 721 16.95 1.36 -12.82
CA GLU A 721 16.54 2.53 -13.60
C GLU A 721 17.31 3.78 -13.16
N ASP A 722 17.74 4.60 -14.12
CA ASP A 722 18.34 5.90 -13.81
C ASP A 722 17.30 6.82 -13.15
N ALA A 723 17.76 7.63 -12.19
CA ALA A 723 16.92 8.63 -11.54
C ALA A 723 16.36 9.63 -12.57
N ARG A 724 15.09 9.96 -12.40
CA ARG A 724 14.35 10.86 -13.29
C ARG A 724 14.37 12.26 -12.71
N GLU A 725 14.44 13.26 -13.58
CA GLU A 725 14.29 14.64 -13.12
C GLU A 725 12.87 14.83 -12.57
N PHE A 726 12.77 15.23 -11.29
CA PHE A 726 11.52 15.58 -10.65
C PHE A 726 11.38 17.10 -10.53
N ARG A 727 10.19 17.62 -10.85
CA ARG A 727 9.80 19.02 -10.63
C ARG A 727 8.45 19.08 -9.92
N SER A 728 8.35 19.94 -8.90
CA SER A 728 7.10 20.09 -8.14
C SER A 728 5.99 20.73 -8.97
N CYS A 729 6.34 21.62 -9.89
CA CYS A 729 5.45 22.13 -10.94
C CYS A 729 6.30 22.25 -12.20
N ASP A 730 5.82 21.73 -13.32
CA ASP A 730 6.51 21.88 -14.61
C ASP A 730 5.56 22.37 -15.70
N PRO A 731 5.53 23.68 -15.98
CA PRO A 731 4.66 24.25 -17.01
C PRO A 731 5.06 23.81 -18.44
N SER A 732 6.24 23.20 -18.61
CA SER A 732 6.69 22.64 -19.90
C SER A 732 6.38 21.15 -20.06
N ALA A 733 6.04 20.47 -18.95
CA ALA A 733 5.69 19.05 -18.97
C ALA A 733 4.29 18.81 -19.53
N VAL A 734 3.38 19.77 -19.37
CA VAL A 734 1.97 19.66 -19.75
C VAL A 734 1.52 20.91 -20.51
N THR A 735 1.06 20.75 -21.75
CA THR A 735 0.41 21.84 -22.50
C THR A 735 -1.07 21.82 -22.15
N PHE A 736 -1.47 22.56 -21.12
CA PHE A 736 -2.86 22.56 -20.65
C PHE A 736 -3.75 23.48 -21.51
N SER A 737 -5.00 23.06 -21.72
CA SER A 737 -6.01 23.74 -22.53
C SER A 737 -6.29 25.13 -21.99
N LEU A 738 -5.98 26.16 -22.79
CA LEU A 738 -6.33 27.53 -22.44
C LEU A 738 -7.85 27.72 -22.33
N GLU A 739 -8.62 27.08 -23.21
CA GLU A 739 -10.08 27.17 -23.18
C GLU A 739 -10.64 26.68 -21.83
N ASP A 740 -10.12 25.57 -21.31
CA ASP A 740 -10.51 25.04 -20.01
C ASP A 740 -10.14 26.00 -18.87
N MET A 741 -8.92 26.55 -18.89
CA MET A 741 -8.47 27.54 -17.90
C MET A 741 -9.32 28.82 -17.89
N LEU A 742 -9.95 29.14 -19.02
CA LEU A 742 -10.85 30.29 -19.20
C LEU A 742 -12.32 29.96 -18.86
N THR A 743 -12.64 28.70 -18.59
CA THR A 743 -14.02 28.24 -18.37
C THR A 743 -14.40 28.33 -16.90
N SER A 744 -15.62 28.80 -16.62
CA SER A 744 -16.18 28.80 -15.27
C SER A 744 -16.72 27.41 -14.90
N VAL A 745 -16.32 26.89 -13.74
CA VAL A 745 -16.81 25.63 -13.17
C VAL A 745 -17.87 25.86 -12.08
N VAL A 746 -18.31 27.09 -11.85
CA VAL A 746 -19.45 27.43 -10.97
C VAL A 746 -20.72 26.61 -11.30
N PRO A 747 -21.07 26.34 -12.57
CA PRO A 747 -22.20 25.45 -12.89
C PRO A 747 -22.05 24.04 -12.32
N VAL A 748 -20.83 23.50 -12.26
CA VAL A 748 -20.54 22.17 -11.70
C VAL A 748 -20.77 22.16 -10.18
N TYR A 749 -20.36 23.23 -9.47
CA TYR A 749 -20.68 23.38 -8.05
C TYR A 749 -22.21 23.41 -7.80
N ARG A 750 -22.99 24.09 -8.65
CA ARG A 750 -24.46 24.08 -8.54
C ARG A 750 -25.04 22.68 -8.76
N SER A 751 -24.52 21.94 -9.75
CA SER A 751 -24.90 20.55 -10.05
C SER A 751 -24.67 19.62 -8.85
N LEU A 752 -23.51 19.77 -8.18
CA LEU A 752 -23.18 19.02 -6.96
C LEU A 752 -24.09 19.35 -5.78
N ILE A 753 -24.39 20.64 -5.56
CA ILE A 753 -25.34 21.07 -4.52
C ILE A 753 -26.72 20.46 -4.76
N ASN A 754 -27.21 20.50 -6.00
CA ASN A 754 -28.50 19.90 -6.37
C ASN A 754 -28.49 18.37 -6.17
N SER A 755 -27.33 17.74 -6.30
CA SER A 755 -27.10 16.33 -6.02
C SER A 755 -26.84 16.02 -4.53
N SER A 756 -27.04 17.01 -3.64
CA SER A 756 -26.83 16.90 -2.20
C SER A 756 -25.41 16.51 -1.78
N VAL A 757 -24.41 16.87 -2.58
CA VAL A 757 -22.99 16.70 -2.22
C VAL A 757 -22.55 17.92 -1.37
N PRO A 758 -22.15 17.72 -0.11
CA PRO A 758 -21.63 18.80 0.73
C PRO A 758 -20.32 19.39 0.19
N ILE A 759 -20.21 20.73 0.21
CA ILE A 759 -19.03 21.45 -0.30
C ILE A 759 -18.45 22.32 0.81
N LEU A 760 -17.13 22.22 0.99
CA LEU A 760 -16.34 23.18 1.76
C LEU A 760 -15.39 23.93 0.82
N ILE A 761 -15.49 25.25 0.80
CA ILE A 761 -14.52 26.13 0.18
C ILE A 761 -13.79 26.88 1.28
N TYR A 762 -12.46 26.94 1.23
CA TYR A 762 -11.69 27.76 2.16
C TYR A 762 -10.65 28.61 1.43
N SER A 763 -10.41 29.84 1.90
CA SER A 763 -9.37 30.71 1.32
C SER A 763 -8.53 31.38 2.40
N GLY A 764 -7.21 31.33 2.23
CA GLY A 764 -6.28 32.13 3.04
C GLY A 764 -6.46 33.64 2.83
N THR A 765 -6.43 34.43 3.91
CA THR A 765 -6.63 35.90 3.82
C THR A 765 -5.41 36.66 3.31
N THR A 766 -4.26 35.99 3.13
CA THR A 766 -3.01 36.61 2.63
C THR A 766 -2.59 36.08 1.26
N ASP A 767 -3.41 35.21 0.66
CA ASP A 767 -3.25 34.82 -0.73
C ASP A 767 -3.66 35.98 -1.64
N ALA A 768 -2.72 36.45 -2.45
CA ALA A 768 -2.94 37.50 -3.44
C ALA A 768 -3.08 36.93 -4.85
N VAL A 769 -2.83 35.64 -5.07
CA VAL A 769 -3.04 34.97 -6.37
C VAL A 769 -4.51 34.59 -6.51
N MET A 770 -5.06 33.87 -5.52
CA MET A 770 -6.47 33.47 -5.47
C MET A 770 -7.14 34.02 -4.20
N PRO A 771 -7.28 35.35 -4.06
CA PRO A 771 -7.74 35.93 -2.81
C PRO A 771 -9.17 35.56 -2.50
N SER A 772 -9.46 35.49 -1.20
CA SER A 772 -10.82 35.25 -0.67
C SER A 772 -11.90 36.18 -1.23
N VAL A 773 -11.53 37.37 -1.76
CA VAL A 773 -12.46 38.32 -2.40
C VAL A 773 -13.02 37.76 -3.70
N GLY A 774 -12.17 37.18 -4.57
CA GLY A 774 -12.61 36.52 -5.80
C GLY A 774 -13.50 35.33 -5.50
N THR A 775 -13.04 34.47 -4.59
CA THR A 775 -13.79 33.30 -4.13
C THR A 775 -15.18 33.66 -3.59
N ARG A 776 -15.24 34.70 -2.74
CA ARG A 776 -16.50 35.20 -2.18
C ARG A 776 -17.46 35.66 -3.28
N THR A 777 -16.94 36.37 -4.28
CA THR A 777 -17.76 36.98 -5.33
C THR A 777 -18.46 35.91 -6.17
N TRP A 778 -17.75 34.86 -6.58
CA TRP A 778 -18.40 33.78 -7.33
C TRP A 778 -19.32 32.92 -6.44
N VAL A 779 -19.00 32.73 -5.15
CA VAL A 779 -19.91 32.07 -4.20
C VAL A 779 -21.22 32.84 -4.06
N GLU A 780 -21.15 34.17 -3.91
CA GLU A 780 -22.31 35.04 -3.81
C GLU A 780 -23.11 35.09 -5.13
N SER A 781 -22.42 35.00 -6.29
CA SER A 781 -23.08 34.89 -7.60
C SER A 781 -23.98 33.65 -7.72
N MET A 782 -23.74 32.62 -6.89
CA MET A 782 -24.60 31.45 -6.86
C MET A 782 -25.99 31.73 -6.27
N GLN A 783 -26.16 32.82 -5.51
CA GLN A 783 -27.42 33.22 -4.88
C GLN A 783 -28.01 32.10 -3.99
N LEU A 784 -27.14 31.32 -3.35
CA LEU A 784 -27.56 30.26 -2.44
C LEU A 784 -28.20 30.85 -1.18
N PRO A 785 -29.28 30.25 -0.63
CA PRO A 785 -29.84 30.69 0.63
C PRO A 785 -28.83 30.57 1.78
N VAL A 786 -28.69 31.63 2.58
CA VAL A 786 -27.82 31.64 3.76
C VAL A 786 -28.46 30.78 4.85
N ALA A 787 -27.82 29.67 5.21
CA ALA A 787 -28.24 28.80 6.31
C ALA A 787 -27.74 29.33 7.66
N LYS A 788 -26.49 29.79 7.73
CA LYS A 788 -25.95 30.51 8.90
C LYS A 788 -25.11 31.69 8.44
N ARG A 789 -25.40 32.87 8.99
CA ARG A 789 -24.62 34.09 8.77
C ARG A 789 -23.18 33.90 9.23
N ILE A 790 -22.27 34.69 8.68
CA ILE A 790 -20.85 34.67 9.02
C ILE A 790 -20.58 34.58 10.53
N GLN A 791 -19.74 33.63 10.93
CA GLN A 791 -19.31 33.46 12.32
C GLN A 791 -17.80 33.37 12.39
N ALA A 792 -17.21 33.80 13.50
CA ALA A 792 -15.82 33.49 13.80
C ALA A 792 -15.72 32.02 14.25
N TYR A 793 -14.67 31.32 13.82
CA TYR A 793 -14.31 30.03 14.43
C TYR A 793 -12.96 30.15 15.13
N LYS A 794 -12.84 29.36 16.20
CA LYS A 794 -11.73 29.43 17.14
C LYS A 794 -10.87 28.17 17.08
N ASP A 795 -9.58 28.31 17.38
CA ASP A 795 -8.70 27.17 17.57
C ASP A 795 -8.85 26.56 18.99
N PRO A 796 -8.15 25.46 19.31
CA PRO A 796 -8.24 24.82 20.62
C PRO A 796 -7.82 25.70 21.80
N VAL A 797 -7.09 26.80 21.59
CA VAL A 797 -6.69 27.74 22.66
C VAL A 797 -7.64 28.94 22.76
N GLY A 798 -8.63 29.04 21.88
CA GLY A 798 -9.75 29.98 21.97
C GLY A 798 -9.58 31.25 21.12
N ASP A 799 -8.51 31.34 20.33
CA ASP A 799 -8.23 32.47 19.45
C ASP A 799 -9.06 32.37 18.18
N THR A 800 -9.58 33.52 17.70
CA THR A 800 -10.25 33.57 16.40
C THR A 800 -9.24 33.33 15.30
N VAL A 801 -9.46 32.28 14.52
CA VAL A 801 -8.53 31.85 13.47
C VAL A 801 -9.09 32.00 12.05
N GLY A 802 -10.35 32.41 11.94
CA GLY A 802 -11.00 32.66 10.67
C GLY A 802 -12.50 32.92 10.82
N PHE A 803 -13.16 33.05 9.67
CA PHE A 803 -14.61 33.17 9.60
C PHE A 803 -15.18 32.13 8.66
N TRP A 804 -16.43 31.72 8.89
CA TRP A 804 -17.14 30.81 7.99
C TRP A 804 -18.60 31.24 7.85
N GLN A 805 -19.17 31.00 6.68
CA GLN A 805 -20.58 31.22 6.37
C GLN A 805 -21.14 29.95 5.73
N GLU A 806 -22.29 29.51 6.24
CA GLU A 806 -22.99 28.33 5.71
C GLU A 806 -24.12 28.79 4.80
N TYR A 807 -24.10 28.30 3.57
CA TYR A 807 -25.20 28.33 2.62
C TYR A 807 -25.84 26.94 2.54
N GLN A 808 -27.00 26.81 1.92
CA GLN A 808 -27.55 25.49 1.60
C GLN A 808 -26.61 24.73 0.66
N GLY A 809 -26.01 23.64 1.16
CA GLY A 809 -25.10 22.76 0.41
C GLY A 809 -23.63 23.19 0.37
N LEU A 810 -23.29 24.42 0.77
CA LEU A 810 -21.93 24.96 0.67
C LEU A 810 -21.52 25.75 1.91
N THR A 811 -20.32 25.50 2.41
CA THR A 811 -19.67 26.31 3.46
C THR A 811 -18.49 27.06 2.86
N PHE A 812 -18.43 28.37 3.05
CA PHE A 812 -17.26 29.18 2.68
C PHE A 812 -16.54 29.68 3.93
N ALA A 813 -15.25 29.35 4.06
CA ALA A 813 -14.40 29.73 5.17
C ALA A 813 -13.23 30.64 4.71
N THR A 814 -12.87 31.62 5.53
CA THR A 814 -11.62 32.36 5.42
C THR A 814 -10.68 31.96 6.56
N LEU A 815 -9.39 31.84 6.24
CA LEU A 815 -8.35 31.45 7.18
C LEU A 815 -7.43 32.64 7.40
N MET A 816 -7.47 33.23 8.60
CA MET A 816 -6.62 34.38 8.91
C MET A 816 -5.15 34.01 8.75
N ASP A 817 -4.36 34.94 8.23
CA ASP A 817 -2.90 34.85 8.03
C ASP A 817 -2.41 33.65 7.20
N ALA A 818 -3.31 32.92 6.54
CA ALA A 818 -2.95 31.82 5.65
C ALA A 818 -2.71 32.38 4.24
N GLY A 819 -1.67 31.88 3.57
CA GLY A 819 -1.42 32.12 2.16
C GLY A 819 -2.21 31.15 1.27
N HIS A 820 -1.76 30.98 0.04
CA HIS A 820 -2.33 30.09 -0.96
C HIS A 820 -2.31 28.63 -0.48
N SER A 821 -1.12 28.11 -0.15
CA SER A 821 -0.91 26.81 0.52
C SER A 821 -1.26 26.88 1.99
N ALA A 822 -2.55 27.06 2.29
CA ALA A 822 -3.03 27.28 3.65
C ALA A 822 -2.56 26.21 4.66
N PRO A 823 -2.51 24.89 4.33
CA PRO A 823 -1.96 23.89 5.23
C PRO A 823 -0.49 24.12 5.59
N MET A 824 0.33 24.68 4.69
CA MET A 824 1.72 25.04 5.00
C MET A 824 1.82 26.27 5.91
N TYR A 825 1.04 27.33 5.63
CA TYR A 825 1.12 28.57 6.41
C TYR A 825 0.49 28.43 7.81
N LYS A 826 -0.63 27.72 7.90
CA LYS A 826 -1.46 27.61 9.11
C LYS A 826 -2.02 26.18 9.29
N PRO A 827 -1.16 25.16 9.45
CA PRO A 827 -1.55 23.75 9.47
C PRO A 827 -2.64 23.43 10.51
N GLN A 828 -2.50 23.96 11.73
CA GLN A 828 -3.47 23.71 12.81
C GLN A 828 -4.86 24.29 12.49
N ARG A 829 -4.92 25.48 11.88
CA ARG A 829 -6.19 26.16 11.54
C ARG A 829 -6.94 25.36 10.48
N VAL A 830 -6.22 24.89 9.47
CA VAL A 830 -6.79 24.07 8.40
C VAL A 830 -7.22 22.70 8.93
N LEU A 831 -6.39 22.03 9.74
CA LEU A 831 -6.71 20.70 10.26
C LEU A 831 -8.01 20.69 11.08
N VAL A 832 -8.29 21.73 11.87
CA VAL A 832 -9.56 21.90 12.59
C VAL A 832 -10.75 21.93 11.63
N LEU A 833 -10.63 22.67 10.53
CA LEU A 833 -11.69 22.80 9.53
C LEU A 833 -11.95 21.46 8.82
N ILE A 834 -10.88 20.77 8.41
CA ILE A 834 -10.97 19.48 7.71
C ILE A 834 -11.55 18.41 8.62
N LYS A 835 -11.04 18.30 9.85
CA LYS A 835 -11.57 17.36 10.86
C LYS A 835 -13.06 17.57 11.07
N ARG A 836 -13.49 18.81 11.27
CA ARG A 836 -14.91 19.14 11.48
C ARG A 836 -15.76 18.73 10.29
N PHE A 837 -15.31 19.02 9.07
CA PHE A 837 -16.07 18.71 7.87
C PHE A 837 -16.18 17.20 7.64
N THR A 838 -15.09 16.46 7.80
CA THR A 838 -15.10 15.00 7.61
C THR A 838 -15.92 14.29 8.69
N GLU A 839 -15.80 14.69 9.96
CA GLU A 839 -16.62 14.15 11.06
C GLU A 839 -18.11 14.41 10.86
N GLN A 840 -18.47 15.60 10.38
CA GLN A 840 -19.86 15.98 10.12
C GLN A 840 -20.52 15.09 9.05
N TRP A 841 -19.78 14.70 8.00
CA TRP A 841 -20.37 14.06 6.81
C TRP A 841 -19.99 12.59 6.60
N ALA A 842 -19.01 12.06 7.34
CA ALA A 842 -18.62 10.65 7.23
C ALA A 842 -19.72 9.70 7.73
N GLY A 843 -20.48 10.10 8.76
CA GLY A 843 -21.44 9.26 9.47
C GLY A 843 -22.87 9.27 8.93
N GLY A 844 -23.09 9.15 7.61
CA GLY A 844 -24.38 8.76 6.99
C GLY A 844 -25.68 9.52 7.33
N GLY A 845 -25.69 10.47 8.26
CA GLY A 845 -26.85 11.20 8.72
C GLY A 845 -26.81 12.63 8.26
N GLY A 846 -27.65 12.97 7.28
CA GLY A 846 -28.18 14.32 7.17
C GLY A 846 -28.99 14.60 8.43
N GLY A 847 -28.33 15.12 9.46
CA GLY A 847 -28.91 15.49 10.74
C GLY A 847 -28.01 16.54 11.37
N ALA A 848 -28.62 17.64 11.81
CA ALA A 848 -28.02 18.83 12.39
C ALA A 848 -26.61 18.62 13.00
N ALA A 849 -25.70 19.56 12.70
CA ALA A 849 -24.40 19.68 13.35
C ALA A 849 -24.50 19.35 14.85
N PRO A 850 -23.55 18.58 15.43
CA PRO A 850 -23.53 18.37 16.87
C PRO A 850 -23.53 19.74 17.53
N SER A 851 -24.55 19.98 18.36
CA SER A 851 -24.63 21.19 19.16
C SER A 851 -23.33 21.31 19.96
N PRO A 852 -22.70 22.50 20.04
CA PRO A 852 -21.55 22.67 20.92
C PRO A 852 -21.98 22.24 22.31
N THR A 853 -21.21 21.34 22.92
CA THR A 853 -21.33 20.94 24.31
C THR A 853 -21.58 22.21 25.13
N PRO A 854 -22.67 22.31 25.90
CA PRO A 854 -22.90 23.49 26.72
C PRO A 854 -21.68 23.64 27.63
N ALA A 855 -21.07 24.83 27.59
CA ALA A 855 -20.00 25.17 28.51
C ALA A 855 -20.43 24.79 29.94
N PRO A 856 -19.53 24.24 30.77
CA PRO A 856 -19.87 23.94 32.16
C PRO A 856 -20.52 25.17 32.77
N ALA A 857 -21.71 24.98 33.34
CA ALA A 857 -22.50 26.05 33.93
C ALA A 857 -21.59 26.88 34.83
N LYS A 858 -21.54 28.20 34.59
CA LYS A 858 -20.86 29.13 35.49
C LYS A 858 -21.38 28.86 36.92
N PRO A 859 -20.51 28.71 37.93
CA PRO A 859 -20.97 28.63 39.31
C PRO A 859 -21.82 29.87 39.59
N ALA A 860 -22.96 29.66 40.24
CA ALA A 860 -23.88 30.71 40.62
C ALA A 860 -23.12 31.85 41.33
N PRO A 861 -23.44 33.12 41.07
CA PRO A 861 -22.82 34.22 41.78
C PRO A 861 -23.10 34.06 43.27
N ALA A 862 -22.05 34.11 44.09
CA ALA A 862 -22.16 34.11 45.54
C ALA A 862 -23.10 35.25 45.98
N PRO A 863 -23.98 35.02 46.98
CA PRO A 863 -24.89 36.05 47.46
C PRO A 863 -24.10 37.26 47.95
N ALA A 864 -24.55 38.45 47.53
CA ALA A 864 -23.92 39.72 47.85
C ALA A 864 -23.76 39.89 49.37
N ALA A 865 -22.52 40.14 49.81
CA ALA A 865 -22.23 40.51 51.18
C ALA A 865 -22.88 41.86 51.50
N VAL A 866 -23.77 41.87 52.48
CA VAL A 866 -24.36 43.06 53.09
C VAL A 866 -23.26 43.86 53.78
N PRO A 867 -23.13 45.18 53.54
CA PRO A 867 -22.14 45.99 54.24
C PRO A 867 -22.56 46.21 55.69
N ALA A 868 -21.66 45.90 56.62
CA ALA A 868 -21.84 46.20 58.04
C ALA A 868 -21.83 47.73 58.29
N PRO A 869 -22.60 48.24 59.26
CA PRO A 869 -22.64 49.67 59.55
C PRO A 869 -21.34 50.12 60.23
N LYS A 870 -20.79 51.24 59.75
CA LYS A 870 -19.59 51.90 60.29
C LYS A 870 -19.84 52.47 61.70
N PRO A 871 -18.82 52.52 62.56
CA PRO A 871 -18.48 53.70 63.33
C PRO A 871 -17.74 54.74 62.46
#